data_AF-A0A1I6C909-F1
#
_entry.id   AF-A0A1I6C909-F1
#
_cell.length_a   1.000
_cell.length_b   1.000
_cell.length_c   1.000
_cell.angle_alpha   90.00
_cell.angle_beta   90.00
_cell.angle_gamma   90.00
#
_symmetry.space_group_name_H-M   'P 1'
#
loop_
_entity.id
_entity.type
_entity.pdbx_description
1 polymer ?
#
loop_
_entity_poly.entity_id
_entity_poly.type
_entity_poly.pdbx_seq_one_letter_code
_entity_poly.pdbx_strand_id
1 'polypeptide(L)'
;MPRRPLLLAALCLLALTGCKFGSSSSSGSGNHASPRLPPNILFIVIDDVGVDQFASFGYGGAQPAQTTSIDAIAQAGVRFRNTWSMPTCSPTRSTFFEGRYPFRSGVRNAIVSNDLANSQVSPYSLTTPRLLREQAGYVSALIGKMHLTGSDINPANHPLGDDAMRELGWDYFAGYLDGAPYPIDTTAGGVAPPGTYHCGFVPNTTADINNGADYGVCYLPAGHSDGSHLLMTDPDQYPTPGRTCLELGGILDPRATVYSEARRDELDFATQNGHYTGAWKINLADGSNRQLSADQAEARGYRTVLETNLAIEWLNRISEQQPDKPWMLSLGYSALHTPLQPPPASLLPHPDATLSLVGCGTPVADSLTELGILPDTAIDLADFAQQRAVAQHMLEAVDHEIGRLLVSTGIALEQDDGSLEYNPDSNTVVIITSDNGTYMPTVKLPFDPLRAKGSLYQTGVWVPLIVAGPMVTESDRDVPHMVNSTDLFSLFREIAGIDAAALPSELQLDAQPVMPYLTEPQHEAIRSTNFTEQGTNISAETPAPCVIPAANTCVQIFPQQGVCEDQSGVWYGPGSAIDPNGFSSCCAVNAYLEDQGQPATILFPQHQSALRNEDYKLVRIRRMDCATDSLVDTEEFYEINQSTDPAQLKLDRADQDLLANNSLNPEQQAIYQSLSDQLTALLASNISCPGDGNGDLQVDQTDLDEWAYWADPNQGGGASSWYDFNHDGITDEADKAIIEANLGNACRI
;
A
#
# COMPACT_ATOMS: atom_id res chain seq x y z
N MET A 1 -9.60 -72.35 -35.80
CA MET A 1 -10.78 -71.98 -34.97
C MET A 1 -10.34 -70.92 -33.98
N PRO A 2 -11.23 -70.07 -33.47
CA PRO A 2 -12.21 -69.18 -34.13
C PRO A 2 -11.63 -67.75 -34.25
N ARG A 3 -12.24 -66.69 -34.80
CA ARG A 3 -13.16 -66.42 -35.94
C ARG A 3 -13.52 -64.91 -35.85
N ARG A 4 -13.30 -64.17 -36.95
CA ARG A 4 -14.07 -63.01 -37.51
C ARG A 4 -15.55 -62.84 -37.06
N PRO A 5 -16.28 -61.75 -37.42
CA PRO A 5 -15.92 -60.46 -38.13
C PRO A 5 -16.31 -59.22 -37.26
N LEU A 6 -16.61 -57.97 -37.66
CA LEU A 6 -16.76 -57.12 -38.89
C LEU A 6 -16.01 -55.76 -38.63
N LEU A 7 -15.75 -54.79 -39.53
CA LEU A 7 -16.03 -54.48 -40.96
C LEU A 7 -17.41 -53.90 -41.36
N LEU A 8 -17.58 -52.56 -41.35
CA LEU A 8 -18.65 -51.86 -42.12
C LEU A 8 -18.16 -50.49 -42.66
N ALA A 9 -18.66 -50.07 -43.82
CA ALA A 9 -18.23 -48.85 -44.52
C ALA A 9 -19.32 -48.28 -45.45
N ALA A 10 -19.35 -46.94 -45.60
CA ALA A 10 -20.04 -46.19 -46.66
C ALA A 10 -19.35 -44.80 -46.75
N LEU A 11 -18.77 -44.28 -47.85
CA LEU A 11 -18.78 -44.59 -49.29
C LEU A 11 -19.92 -43.94 -50.11
N CYS A 12 -19.62 -42.75 -50.65
CA CYS A 12 -20.04 -42.17 -51.95
C CYS A 12 -19.06 -41.00 -52.24
N LEU A 13 -18.42 -40.82 -53.41
CA LEU A 13 -18.94 -40.56 -54.77
C LEU A 13 -19.81 -39.27 -54.84
N LEU A 14 -19.68 -38.36 -55.81
CA LEU A 14 -19.09 -38.38 -57.17
C LEU A 14 -18.07 -37.22 -57.40
N ALA A 15 -17.06 -37.28 -58.28
CA ALA A 15 -17.05 -37.00 -59.74
C ALA A 15 -17.68 -35.63 -60.16
N LEU A 16 -17.16 -34.84 -61.11
CA LEU A 16 -15.89 -34.81 -61.88
C LEU A 16 -15.80 -33.46 -62.65
N THR A 17 -14.64 -32.78 -62.65
CA THR A 17 -14.19 -31.76 -63.63
C THR A 17 -15.13 -30.60 -64.10
N GLY A 18 -14.83 -29.38 -63.63
CA GLY A 18 -15.01 -28.10 -64.35
C GLY A 18 -13.69 -27.31 -64.32
N CYS A 19 -13.39 -26.41 -65.27
CA CYS A 19 -12.00 -25.96 -65.49
C CYS A 19 -11.81 -24.45 -65.80
N LYS A 20 -10.70 -23.87 -65.29
CA LYS A 20 -10.21 -22.47 -65.42
C LYS A 20 -11.02 -21.44 -64.61
N PHE A 21 -10.47 -20.30 -64.11
CA PHE A 21 -9.31 -19.49 -64.53
C PHE A 21 -8.64 -18.77 -63.32
N GLY A 22 -7.32 -18.48 -63.42
CA GLY A 22 -6.57 -17.56 -62.54
C GLY A 22 -6.26 -18.10 -61.12
N SER A 23 -5.23 -17.63 -60.42
CA SER A 23 -4.07 -16.78 -60.80
C SER A 23 -2.84 -17.13 -59.92
N SER A 24 -1.69 -16.51 -60.19
CA SER A 24 -0.49 -16.52 -59.33
C SER A 24 -0.77 -15.96 -57.92
N SER A 25 0.06 -16.14 -56.88
CA SER A 25 1.54 -16.22 -56.89
C SER A 25 2.18 -16.87 -55.64
N SER A 26 3.39 -17.42 -55.83
CA SER A 26 4.51 -17.54 -54.86
C SER A 26 4.20 -17.68 -53.36
N SER A 27 4.39 -18.88 -52.82
CA SER A 27 4.61 -19.10 -51.39
C SER A 27 5.98 -18.53 -50.96
N GLY A 28 5.98 -17.37 -50.32
CA GLY A 28 7.15 -16.91 -49.55
C GLY A 28 7.30 -17.73 -48.27
N SER A 29 8.54 -18.10 -47.91
CA SER A 29 8.83 -18.70 -46.61
C SER A 29 8.74 -17.63 -45.53
N GLY A 30 7.61 -17.54 -44.85
CA GLY A 30 7.52 -16.78 -43.61
C GLY A 30 8.45 -17.38 -42.57
N ASN A 31 9.33 -16.55 -41.98
CA ASN A 31 9.92 -16.92 -40.71
C ASN A 31 8.78 -17.04 -39.70
N HIS A 32 8.53 -18.25 -39.21
CA HIS A 32 7.89 -18.40 -37.92
C HIS A 32 8.88 -17.86 -36.88
N ALA A 33 8.71 -16.59 -36.50
CA ALA A 33 9.26 -16.12 -35.24
C ALA A 33 8.74 -17.04 -34.13
N SER A 34 9.60 -17.43 -33.20
CA SER A 34 9.16 -18.07 -31.95
C SER A 34 8.09 -17.19 -31.30
N PRO A 35 7.05 -17.75 -30.66
CA PRO A 35 6.13 -16.95 -29.85
C PRO A 35 6.93 -16.10 -28.87
N ARG A 36 6.81 -14.76 -28.98
CA ARG A 36 7.43 -13.85 -28.01
C ARG A 36 6.74 -14.07 -26.67
N LEU A 37 7.53 -14.30 -25.62
CA LEU A 37 6.98 -14.47 -24.27
C LEU A 37 6.18 -13.22 -23.87
N PRO A 38 5.10 -13.38 -23.08
CA PRO A 38 4.43 -12.25 -22.44
C PRO A 38 5.43 -11.34 -21.72
N PRO A 39 5.23 -10.01 -21.71
CA PRO A 39 6.12 -9.11 -20.98
C PRO A 39 6.15 -9.40 -19.48
N ASN A 40 7.32 -9.24 -18.88
CA ASN A 40 7.46 -9.26 -17.43
C ASN A 40 6.74 -8.06 -16.82
N ILE A 41 6.37 -8.14 -15.54
CA ILE A 41 5.65 -7.09 -14.82
C ILE A 41 6.47 -6.69 -13.58
N LEU A 42 7.05 -5.49 -13.61
CA LEU A 42 7.60 -4.83 -12.42
C LEU A 42 6.55 -3.83 -11.92
N PHE A 43 5.86 -4.18 -10.85
CA PHE A 43 4.84 -3.36 -10.21
C PHE A 43 5.41 -2.74 -8.93
N ILE A 44 5.58 -1.42 -8.93
CA ILE A 44 6.15 -0.64 -7.83
C ILE A 44 5.04 0.17 -7.16
N VAL A 45 4.93 0.01 -5.83
CA VAL A 45 4.04 0.81 -4.97
C VAL A 45 4.89 1.62 -4.00
N ILE A 46 4.65 2.93 -3.95
CA ILE A 46 5.28 3.84 -2.98
C ILE A 46 4.24 4.23 -1.92
N ASP A 47 4.58 4.08 -0.64
CA ASP A 47 3.65 4.28 0.48
C ASP A 47 3.37 5.77 0.74
N ASP A 48 2.10 6.13 0.96
CA ASP A 48 1.68 7.47 1.40
C ASP A 48 2.08 8.64 0.48
N VAL A 49 1.97 8.46 -0.84
CA VAL A 49 2.38 9.46 -1.85
C VAL A 49 1.27 9.78 -2.85
N GLY A 50 0.48 10.79 -2.52
CA GLY A 50 -0.47 11.40 -3.43
C GLY A 50 0.20 12.11 -4.61
N VAL A 51 -0.61 12.46 -5.60
CA VAL A 51 -0.14 13.12 -6.83
C VAL A 51 0.53 14.48 -6.56
N ASP A 52 0.28 15.09 -5.40
CA ASP A 52 0.79 16.40 -4.97
C ASP A 52 2.31 16.47 -4.82
N GLN A 53 2.99 15.31 -4.74
CA GLN A 53 4.44 15.21 -4.54
C GLN A 53 5.26 15.27 -5.84
N PHE A 54 4.66 14.98 -7.00
CA PHE A 54 5.41 14.73 -8.26
C PHE A 54 5.42 15.91 -9.24
N ALA A 55 6.61 16.33 -9.65
CA ALA A 55 6.82 17.38 -10.65
C ALA A 55 6.43 16.93 -12.07
N SER A 56 6.68 15.67 -12.44
CA SER A 56 6.22 15.05 -13.69
C SER A 56 4.69 14.96 -13.82
N PHE A 57 3.96 15.15 -12.73
CA PHE A 57 2.50 15.31 -12.71
C PHE A 57 2.07 16.79 -12.63
N GLY A 58 2.98 17.74 -12.82
CA GLY A 58 2.70 19.18 -12.75
C GLY A 58 2.41 19.70 -11.34
N TYR A 59 2.78 18.94 -10.30
CA TYR A 59 2.65 19.32 -8.90
C TYR A 59 4.04 19.33 -8.24
N GLY A 60 4.20 18.79 -7.02
CA GLY A 60 5.44 18.88 -6.24
C GLY A 60 5.58 20.13 -5.37
N GLY A 61 4.53 20.96 -5.29
CA GLY A 61 4.49 22.14 -4.40
C GLY A 61 5.54 23.21 -4.71
N ALA A 62 5.96 23.96 -3.69
CA ALA A 62 6.92 25.06 -3.83
C ALA A 62 8.39 24.61 -3.96
N GLN A 63 8.69 23.37 -3.57
CA GLN A 63 9.97 22.68 -3.77
C GLN A 63 9.63 21.21 -4.08
N PRO A 64 9.79 20.75 -5.33
CA PRO A 64 9.55 19.35 -5.69
C PRO A 64 10.68 18.45 -5.18
N ALA A 65 10.37 17.16 -5.02
CA ALA A 65 11.38 16.12 -4.86
C ALA A 65 12.09 15.89 -6.21
N GLN A 66 13.39 15.58 -6.20
CA GLN A 66 14.11 15.18 -7.41
C GLN A 66 13.88 13.69 -7.71
N THR A 67 12.78 13.39 -8.40
CA THR A 67 12.37 12.02 -8.77
C THR A 67 12.89 11.62 -10.16
N THR A 68 14.21 11.67 -10.36
CA THR A 68 14.84 11.52 -11.70
C THR A 68 14.62 10.17 -12.37
N SER A 69 14.57 9.08 -11.62
CA SER A 69 14.41 7.71 -12.11
C SER A 69 12.96 7.41 -12.46
N ILE A 70 12.03 7.86 -11.61
CA ILE A 70 10.58 7.80 -11.84
C ILE A 70 10.21 8.70 -13.03
N ASP A 71 10.79 9.90 -13.13
CA ASP A 71 10.55 10.83 -14.24
C ASP A 71 11.11 10.30 -15.58
N ALA A 72 12.20 9.54 -15.58
CA ALA A 72 12.71 8.84 -16.75
C ALA A 72 11.74 7.74 -17.23
N ILE A 73 11.20 6.94 -16.30
CA ILE A 73 10.14 5.96 -16.61
C ILE A 73 8.85 6.66 -17.07
N ALA A 74 8.53 7.84 -16.54
CA ALA A 74 7.40 8.66 -16.97
C ALA A 74 7.55 9.24 -18.39
N GLN A 75 8.78 9.48 -18.85
CA GLN A 75 9.10 9.89 -20.22
C GLN A 75 9.13 8.69 -21.19
N ALA A 76 9.61 7.53 -20.73
CA ALA A 76 9.58 6.28 -21.50
C ALA A 76 8.17 5.66 -21.64
N GLY A 77 7.21 6.12 -20.84
CA GLY A 77 5.86 5.55 -20.73
C GLY A 77 4.73 6.56 -20.92
N VAL A 78 3.64 6.31 -20.18
CA VAL A 78 2.40 7.08 -20.15
C VAL A 78 2.08 7.47 -18.71
N ARG A 79 1.68 8.73 -18.49
CA ARG A 79 1.29 9.28 -17.18
C ARG A 79 -0.24 9.35 -17.08
N PHE A 80 -0.84 8.59 -16.17
CA PHE A 80 -2.28 8.61 -15.94
C PHE A 80 -2.64 9.70 -14.92
N ARG A 81 -3.05 10.86 -15.43
CA ARG A 81 -3.22 12.11 -14.67
C ARG A 81 -4.40 12.09 -13.69
N ASN A 82 -5.31 11.14 -13.85
CA ASN A 82 -6.64 11.12 -13.24
C ASN A 82 -6.91 9.74 -12.61
N THR A 83 -5.96 9.23 -11.82
CA THR A 83 -6.00 7.91 -11.18
C THR A 83 -6.46 7.99 -9.73
N TRP A 84 -7.36 7.07 -9.33
CA TRP A 84 -8.06 7.11 -8.04
C TRP A 84 -7.85 5.82 -7.24
N SER A 85 -7.46 5.95 -5.98
CA SER A 85 -7.28 4.86 -5.02
C SER A 85 -8.43 4.77 -4.01
N MET A 86 -8.36 3.82 -3.08
CA MET A 86 -9.03 3.94 -1.78
C MET A 86 -8.13 4.78 -0.84
N PRO A 87 -8.62 5.29 0.31
CA PRO A 87 -7.89 6.29 1.08
C PRO A 87 -6.88 5.72 2.10
N THR A 88 -6.73 4.40 2.16
CA THR A 88 -5.85 3.69 3.10
C THR A 88 -5.25 2.44 2.45
N CYS A 89 -4.20 1.91 3.05
CA CYS A 89 -3.32 0.91 2.47
C CYS A 89 -4.05 -0.37 1.98
N SER A 90 -4.66 -1.13 2.89
CA SER A 90 -5.23 -2.46 2.56
C SER A 90 -6.36 -2.39 1.54
N PRO A 91 -7.35 -1.48 1.64
CA PRO A 91 -8.46 -1.42 0.67
C PRO A 91 -8.00 -1.08 -0.75
N THR A 92 -6.92 -0.31 -0.92
CA THR A 92 -6.34 -0.12 -2.26
C THR A 92 -5.53 -1.34 -2.69
N ARG A 93 -4.68 -1.88 -1.81
CA ARG A 93 -3.77 -2.98 -2.15
C ARG A 93 -4.51 -4.29 -2.46
N SER A 94 -5.69 -4.50 -1.89
CA SER A 94 -6.60 -5.58 -2.32
C SER A 94 -7.16 -5.32 -3.73
N THR A 95 -7.61 -4.09 -4.05
CA THR A 95 -8.18 -3.77 -5.37
C THR A 95 -7.18 -4.02 -6.52
N PHE A 96 -5.88 -3.82 -6.29
CA PHE A 96 -4.81 -4.12 -7.25
C PHE A 96 -4.87 -5.58 -7.75
N PHE A 97 -5.14 -6.52 -6.83
CA PHE A 97 -4.98 -7.95 -7.08
C PHE A 97 -6.31 -8.71 -7.18
N GLU A 98 -7.43 -8.16 -6.73
CA GLU A 98 -8.77 -8.75 -6.87
C GLU A 98 -9.62 -8.12 -7.98
N GLY A 99 -9.36 -6.86 -8.36
CA GLY A 99 -10.17 -6.14 -9.35
C GLY A 99 -11.61 -5.83 -8.91
N ARG A 100 -11.85 -5.81 -7.59
CA ARG A 100 -13.14 -5.56 -6.93
C ARG A 100 -13.02 -4.42 -5.92
N TYR A 101 -14.09 -3.66 -5.72
CA TYR A 101 -14.13 -2.59 -4.71
C TYR A 101 -14.25 -3.13 -3.27
N PRO A 102 -13.85 -2.35 -2.24
CA PRO A 102 -13.85 -2.77 -0.83
C PRO A 102 -15.15 -3.39 -0.30
N PHE A 103 -16.32 -2.91 -0.74
CA PHE A 103 -17.60 -3.50 -0.33
C PHE A 103 -17.83 -4.96 -0.77
N ARG A 104 -17.06 -5.45 -1.75
CA ARG A 104 -17.14 -6.83 -2.26
C ARG A 104 -16.09 -7.78 -1.68
N SER A 105 -14.93 -7.27 -1.24
CA SER A 105 -13.84 -8.06 -0.65
C SER A 105 -13.82 -8.05 0.88
N GLY A 106 -14.55 -7.13 1.51
CA GLY A 106 -14.59 -7.00 2.98
C GLY A 106 -13.46 -6.14 3.56
N VAL A 107 -12.37 -5.92 2.81
CA VAL A 107 -11.20 -5.10 3.18
C VAL A 107 -11.56 -3.61 3.13
N ARG A 108 -12.19 -3.07 4.18
CA ARG A 108 -12.83 -1.74 4.20
C ARG A 108 -11.98 -0.62 4.81
N ASN A 109 -10.95 -0.96 5.56
CA ASN A 109 -9.93 -0.06 6.11
C ASN A 109 -8.56 -0.75 6.10
N ALA A 110 -7.51 -0.02 6.49
CA ALA A 110 -6.23 -0.64 6.83
C ALA A 110 -6.43 -1.73 7.90
N ILE A 111 -5.95 -2.94 7.63
CA ILE A 111 -6.09 -4.09 8.54
C ILE A 111 -5.29 -3.83 9.83
N VAL A 112 -5.81 -4.28 10.97
CA VAL A 112 -5.14 -4.18 12.28
C VAL A 112 -5.30 -5.47 13.10
N SER A 113 -4.51 -5.62 14.17
CA SER A 113 -4.41 -6.87 14.94
C SER A 113 -5.69 -7.34 15.65
N ASN A 114 -6.75 -6.53 15.72
CA ASN A 114 -8.06 -6.92 16.26
C ASN A 114 -9.12 -7.16 15.17
N ASP A 115 -8.80 -6.94 13.89
CA ASP A 115 -9.72 -7.22 12.77
C ASP A 115 -9.82 -8.72 12.50
N LEU A 116 -11.02 -9.21 12.24
CA LEU A 116 -11.33 -10.61 11.94
C LEU A 116 -10.89 -10.98 10.52
N ALA A 117 -10.80 -12.28 10.23
CA ALA A 117 -10.36 -12.80 8.94
C ALA A 117 -11.24 -12.31 7.76
N ASN A 118 -12.53 -12.07 8.00
CA ASN A 118 -13.48 -11.54 7.00
C ASN A 118 -13.12 -10.12 6.47
N SER A 119 -12.17 -9.42 7.11
CA SER A 119 -11.65 -8.12 6.69
C SER A 119 -10.32 -8.22 5.92
N GLN A 120 -9.89 -9.43 5.58
CA GLN A 120 -8.62 -9.76 4.93
C GLN A 120 -8.87 -10.41 3.56
N VAL A 121 -7.92 -10.27 2.63
CA VAL A 121 -8.06 -10.88 1.30
C VAL A 121 -8.19 -12.40 1.43
N SER A 122 -9.25 -12.95 0.85
CA SER A 122 -9.62 -14.35 1.02
C SER A 122 -8.69 -15.31 0.24
N PRO A 123 -8.31 -16.47 0.80
CA PRO A 123 -7.66 -17.55 0.06
C PRO A 123 -8.58 -18.21 -0.95
N TYR A 124 -9.86 -17.82 -1.04
CA TYR A 124 -10.79 -18.22 -2.09
C TYR A 124 -10.92 -17.19 -3.21
N SER A 125 -10.52 -15.93 -2.99
CA SER A 125 -10.48 -14.90 -4.03
C SER A 125 -9.55 -15.28 -5.19
N LEU A 126 -9.97 -14.95 -6.42
CA LEU A 126 -9.10 -15.01 -7.58
C LEU A 126 -8.17 -13.79 -7.58
N THR A 127 -6.94 -14.00 -7.13
CA THR A 127 -5.90 -12.96 -7.16
C THR A 127 -5.16 -12.94 -8.51
N THR A 128 -4.61 -11.78 -8.88
CA THR A 128 -3.72 -11.64 -10.05
C THR A 128 -2.59 -12.67 -10.10
N PRO A 129 -1.73 -12.86 -9.07
CA PRO A 129 -0.61 -13.82 -9.16
C PRO A 129 -1.08 -15.26 -9.42
N ARG A 130 -2.22 -15.70 -8.83
CA ARG A 130 -2.85 -17.00 -9.16
C ARG A 130 -3.23 -17.05 -10.64
N LEU A 131 -3.98 -16.05 -11.12
CA LEU A 131 -4.45 -15.94 -12.50
C LEU A 131 -3.28 -15.97 -13.52
N LEU A 132 -2.22 -15.19 -13.27
CA LEU A 132 -1.05 -15.13 -14.15
C LEU A 132 -0.26 -16.44 -14.17
N ARG A 133 -0.11 -17.10 -13.01
CA ARG A 133 0.56 -18.39 -12.87
C ARG A 133 -0.19 -19.50 -13.62
N GLU A 134 -1.51 -19.54 -13.50
CA GLU A 134 -2.35 -20.60 -14.06
C GLU A 134 -2.64 -20.44 -15.56
N GLN A 135 -2.91 -19.22 -16.03
CA GLN A 135 -3.30 -18.98 -17.44
C GLN A 135 -2.11 -18.65 -18.34
N ALA A 136 -1.04 -18.04 -17.81
CA ALA A 136 0.09 -17.55 -18.59
C ALA A 136 1.48 -18.05 -18.10
N GLY A 137 1.54 -18.88 -17.04
CA GLY A 137 2.76 -19.53 -16.59
C GLY A 137 3.78 -18.61 -15.88
N TYR A 138 3.33 -17.46 -15.37
CA TYR A 138 4.18 -16.52 -14.65
C TYR A 138 4.75 -17.13 -13.36
N VAL A 139 5.94 -16.66 -12.96
CA VAL A 139 6.46 -16.81 -11.59
C VAL A 139 6.30 -15.47 -10.87
N SER A 140 5.70 -15.47 -9.68
CA SER A 140 5.31 -14.25 -8.98
C SER A 140 6.06 -14.05 -7.66
N ALA A 141 6.53 -12.83 -7.41
CA ALA A 141 7.08 -12.41 -6.12
C ALA A 141 6.40 -11.17 -5.53
N LEU A 142 6.43 -11.09 -4.20
CA LEU A 142 6.02 -9.94 -3.42
C LEU A 142 7.18 -9.56 -2.50
N ILE A 143 7.64 -8.31 -2.57
CA ILE A 143 8.75 -7.81 -1.73
C ILE A 143 8.35 -6.50 -1.06
N GLY A 144 8.64 -6.37 0.23
CA GLY A 144 8.26 -5.23 1.07
C GLY A 144 6.80 -5.31 1.56
N LYS A 145 6.11 -4.16 1.65
CA LYS A 145 4.75 -4.04 2.18
C LYS A 145 3.68 -4.29 1.11
N MET A 146 2.69 -5.15 1.42
CA MET A 146 1.41 -5.18 0.69
C MET A 146 0.16 -5.21 1.60
N HIS A 147 0.29 -5.59 2.88
CA HIS A 147 -0.76 -5.41 3.89
C HIS A 147 -2.17 -5.92 3.51
N LEU A 148 -2.22 -7.16 3.01
CA LEU A 148 -3.44 -7.83 2.53
C LEU A 148 -4.11 -8.72 3.59
N THR A 149 -3.44 -8.94 4.72
CA THR A 149 -3.75 -9.97 5.72
C THR A 149 -3.55 -9.45 7.14
N GLY A 150 -3.98 -10.24 8.13
CA GLY A 150 -3.85 -9.95 9.55
C GLY A 150 -2.40 -9.90 10.07
N SER A 151 -2.30 -9.57 11.35
CA SER A 151 -1.06 -9.24 12.07
C SER A 151 -0.53 -10.40 12.91
N ASP A 152 0.80 -10.53 12.96
CA ASP A 152 1.50 -11.49 13.83
C ASP A 152 1.37 -11.18 15.33
N ILE A 153 0.95 -9.95 15.68
CA ILE A 153 0.67 -9.53 17.05
C ILE A 153 -0.52 -10.33 17.62
N ASN A 154 -1.45 -10.78 16.77
CA ASN A 154 -2.60 -11.59 17.16
C ASN A 154 -2.86 -12.73 16.15
N PRO A 155 -2.15 -13.87 16.27
CA PRO A 155 -2.29 -14.98 15.33
C PRO A 155 -3.68 -15.62 15.32
N ALA A 156 -4.51 -15.43 16.35
CA ALA A 156 -5.89 -15.94 16.37
C ALA A 156 -6.79 -15.28 15.30
N ASN A 157 -6.43 -14.08 14.86
CA ASN A 157 -7.11 -13.37 13.77
C ASN A 157 -6.41 -13.56 12.42
N HIS A 158 -5.32 -14.32 12.36
CA HIS A 158 -4.48 -14.45 11.17
C HIS A 158 -4.31 -15.94 10.79
N PRO A 159 -5.39 -16.59 10.31
CA PRO A 159 -5.49 -18.06 10.25
C PRO A 159 -4.55 -18.73 9.23
N LEU A 160 -3.96 -17.98 8.30
CA LEU A 160 -2.95 -18.47 7.36
C LEU A 160 -1.51 -18.31 7.88
N GLY A 161 -1.26 -17.50 8.91
CA GLY A 161 0.07 -17.23 9.45
C GLY A 161 1.11 -16.85 8.39
N ASP A 162 2.34 -17.34 8.57
CA ASP A 162 3.45 -17.15 7.62
C ASP A 162 3.10 -17.50 6.17
N ASP A 163 2.19 -18.43 5.93
CA ASP A 163 1.88 -18.97 4.60
C ASP A 163 0.98 -18.05 3.76
N ALA A 164 0.40 -17.00 4.35
CA ALA A 164 -0.66 -16.21 3.76
C ALA A 164 -0.35 -15.67 2.35
N MET A 165 0.85 -15.14 2.11
CA MET A 165 1.21 -14.60 0.78
C MET A 165 1.42 -15.70 -0.27
N ARG A 166 1.83 -16.91 0.15
CA ARG A 166 1.93 -18.06 -0.76
C ARG A 166 0.56 -18.57 -1.17
N GLU A 167 -0.37 -18.68 -0.22
CA GLU A 167 -1.74 -19.08 -0.51
C GLU A 167 -2.46 -18.03 -1.38
N LEU A 168 -2.26 -16.74 -1.12
CA LEU A 168 -2.73 -15.65 -1.99
C LEU A 168 -2.05 -15.63 -3.38
N GLY A 169 -1.05 -16.47 -3.64
CA GLY A 169 -0.59 -16.83 -4.98
C GLY A 169 0.86 -16.51 -5.33
N TRP A 170 1.62 -15.86 -4.44
CA TRP A 170 3.02 -15.53 -4.72
C TRP A 170 3.95 -16.72 -4.47
N ASP A 171 4.81 -17.04 -5.43
CA ASP A 171 5.77 -18.14 -5.33
C ASP A 171 7.00 -17.76 -4.49
N TYR A 172 7.18 -16.47 -4.20
CA TYR A 172 8.16 -15.93 -3.26
C TYR A 172 7.60 -14.70 -2.53
N PHE A 173 7.82 -14.63 -1.22
CA PHE A 173 7.57 -13.43 -0.42
C PHE A 173 8.86 -13.06 0.31
N ALA A 174 9.14 -11.77 0.44
CA ALA A 174 10.10 -11.25 1.40
C ALA A 174 9.63 -9.90 1.93
N GLY A 175 9.13 -9.86 3.16
CA GLY A 175 8.47 -8.68 3.70
C GLY A 175 8.00 -8.84 5.14
N TYR A 176 6.97 -8.09 5.49
CA TYR A 176 6.28 -8.11 6.77
C TYR A 176 4.78 -7.93 6.50
N LEU A 177 3.93 -8.40 7.42
CA LEU A 177 2.49 -8.51 7.18
C LEU A 177 1.72 -7.26 7.67
N ASP A 178 2.20 -6.62 8.73
CA ASP A 178 1.60 -5.42 9.31
C ASP A 178 1.56 -4.19 8.38
N GLY A 179 0.62 -3.28 8.64
CA GLY A 179 0.39 -2.08 7.83
C GLY A 179 1.41 -0.96 7.95
N ALA A 180 2.23 -0.99 8.99
CA ALA A 180 3.25 0.01 9.28
C ALA A 180 4.52 -0.69 9.79
N PRO A 181 5.72 -0.10 9.62
CA PRO A 181 6.83 -0.38 10.52
C PRO A 181 6.41 -0.21 11.99
N TYR A 182 7.06 -0.89 12.91
CA TYR A 182 6.75 -0.78 14.34
C TYR A 182 7.16 0.60 14.90
N PRO A 183 6.74 0.97 16.13
CA PRO A 183 7.19 2.21 16.76
C PRO A 183 8.72 2.27 16.92
N ILE A 184 9.30 3.48 16.90
CA ILE A 184 10.74 3.68 17.10
C ILE A 184 11.11 3.45 18.57
N ASP A 185 12.16 2.65 18.80
CA ASP A 185 12.80 2.52 20.10
C ASP A 185 13.57 3.79 20.48
N THR A 186 12.91 4.63 21.27
CA THR A 186 13.45 5.90 21.76
C THR A 186 14.54 5.76 22.83
N THR A 187 14.95 4.54 23.19
CA THR A 187 16.17 4.27 24.00
C THR A 187 17.44 4.20 23.15
N ALA A 188 17.30 4.10 21.82
CA ALA A 188 18.35 3.74 20.87
C ALA A 188 19.08 2.44 21.23
N GLY A 189 18.34 1.34 21.42
CA GLY A 189 18.89 0.01 21.71
C GLY A 189 19.47 -0.12 23.12
N GLY A 190 18.85 0.50 24.13
CA GLY A 190 19.30 0.46 25.53
C GLY A 190 20.49 1.38 25.85
N VAL A 191 20.69 2.45 25.07
CA VAL A 191 21.74 3.46 25.33
C VAL A 191 21.30 4.45 26.42
N ALA A 192 20.04 4.91 26.36
CA ALA A 192 19.44 5.89 27.28
C ALA A 192 18.01 5.47 27.71
N PRO A 193 17.37 6.16 28.67
CA PRO A 193 15.98 5.91 29.02
C PRO A 193 15.00 6.13 27.85
N PRO A 194 13.80 5.52 27.87
CA PRO A 194 12.77 5.80 26.87
C PRO A 194 12.44 7.29 26.77
N GLY A 195 12.15 7.76 25.56
CA GLY A 195 11.91 9.16 25.23
C GLY A 195 13.17 10.02 25.03
N THR A 196 14.38 9.50 25.20
CA THR A 196 15.61 10.30 25.04
C THR A 196 15.94 10.58 23.56
N TYR A 197 15.71 9.61 22.68
CA TYR A 197 16.14 9.68 21.28
C TYR A 197 14.97 9.41 20.32
N HIS A 198 14.22 10.44 19.93
CA HIS A 198 13.05 10.32 19.05
C HIS A 198 13.31 9.60 17.71
N CYS A 199 14.55 9.61 17.21
CA CYS A 199 14.98 8.86 16.02
C CYS A 199 15.45 7.41 16.27
N GLY A 200 15.53 6.95 17.51
CA GLY A 200 16.16 5.67 17.85
C GLY A 200 17.66 5.59 17.52
N PHE A 201 18.33 6.73 17.39
CA PHE A 201 19.79 6.85 17.31
C PHE A 201 20.26 8.10 18.08
N VAL A 202 21.53 8.10 18.49
CA VAL A 202 22.16 9.21 19.22
C VAL A 202 22.52 10.34 18.23
N PRO A 203 21.90 11.54 18.31
CA PRO A 203 22.27 12.68 17.48
C PRO A 203 23.68 13.21 17.83
N ASN A 204 24.25 14.10 17.02
CA ASN A 204 25.46 14.83 17.39
C ASN A 204 25.12 16.04 18.31
N THR A 205 26.13 16.68 18.93
CA THR A 205 25.88 17.79 19.88
C THR A 205 25.35 19.07 19.23
N THR A 206 25.39 19.15 17.89
CA THR A 206 24.81 20.25 17.12
C THR A 206 23.29 20.08 16.95
N ALA A 207 22.82 18.83 16.84
CA ALA A 207 21.39 18.51 16.73
C ALA A 207 20.70 18.33 18.09
N ASP A 208 21.40 17.83 19.11
CA ASP A 208 20.95 17.85 20.52
C ASP A 208 22.13 18.15 21.45
N ILE A 209 22.12 19.36 22.03
CA ILE A 209 23.18 19.86 22.92
C ILE A 209 23.19 19.19 24.32
N ASN A 210 22.12 18.48 24.69
CA ASN A 210 21.95 17.86 26.01
C ASN A 210 22.24 16.35 25.99
N ASN A 211 21.75 15.62 24.98
CA ASN A 211 21.85 14.16 24.91
C ASN A 211 22.65 13.63 23.71
N GLY A 212 23.06 14.50 22.77
CA GLY A 212 23.85 14.14 21.59
C GLY A 212 25.34 13.92 21.89
N ALA A 213 26.06 13.34 20.92
CA ALA A 213 27.49 13.04 21.05
C ALA A 213 28.24 13.07 19.71
N ASP A 214 29.44 13.64 19.74
CA ASP A 214 30.34 13.75 18.58
C ASP A 214 31.42 12.66 18.57
N TYR A 215 31.31 11.67 19.46
CA TYR A 215 32.16 10.47 19.50
C TYR A 215 31.44 9.30 20.19
N GLY A 216 31.98 8.09 20.02
CA GLY A 216 31.55 6.91 20.78
C GLY A 216 32.13 5.60 20.25
N VAL A 217 31.60 4.47 20.73
CA VAL A 217 31.80 3.16 20.11
C VAL A 217 30.51 2.76 19.41
N CYS A 218 30.57 2.56 18.09
CA CYS A 218 29.50 1.95 17.35
C CYS A 218 29.61 0.44 17.51
N TYR A 219 28.62 -0.20 18.14
CA TYR A 219 28.51 -1.65 18.25
C TYR A 219 27.70 -2.19 17.08
N LEU A 220 28.17 -3.27 16.46
CA LEU A 220 27.58 -3.84 15.25
C LEU A 220 26.83 -5.16 15.54
N PRO A 221 25.79 -5.47 14.74
CA PRO A 221 25.04 -6.72 14.85
C PRO A 221 25.91 -7.96 14.60
N ALA A 222 25.42 -9.13 15.01
CA ALA A 222 26.18 -10.37 14.85
C ALA A 222 26.36 -10.71 13.36
N GLY A 223 27.59 -11.01 12.95
CA GLY A 223 27.91 -11.36 11.56
C GLY A 223 28.17 -10.19 10.61
N HIS A 224 28.10 -8.93 11.07
CA HIS A 224 28.36 -7.76 10.24
C HIS A 224 29.76 -7.79 9.59
N SER A 225 29.87 -7.33 8.34
CA SER A 225 31.08 -7.42 7.51
C SER A 225 32.30 -6.73 8.11
N ASP A 226 32.09 -5.57 8.74
CA ASP A 226 33.16 -4.76 9.35
C ASP A 226 33.55 -5.23 10.77
N GLY A 227 33.02 -6.36 11.23
CA GLY A 227 33.29 -6.93 12.55
C GLY A 227 32.28 -6.48 13.62
N SER A 228 32.69 -6.50 14.90
CA SER A 228 31.76 -6.27 16.01
C SER A 228 31.60 -4.81 16.44
N HIS A 229 32.47 -3.90 16.00
CA HIS A 229 32.42 -2.48 16.36
C HIS A 229 33.29 -1.59 15.49
N LEU A 230 33.01 -0.28 15.53
CA LEU A 230 33.89 0.80 15.05
C LEU A 230 34.14 1.83 16.16
N LEU A 231 35.36 2.35 16.23
CA LEU A 231 35.72 3.44 17.15
C LEU A 231 35.50 4.78 16.44
N MET A 232 34.36 5.42 16.70
CA MET A 232 34.00 6.71 16.10
C MET A 232 34.51 7.83 17.00
N THR A 233 35.82 8.10 16.91
CA THR A 233 36.51 9.09 17.76
C THR A 233 37.17 10.24 16.98
N ASP A 234 37.02 10.24 15.66
CA ASP A 234 37.52 11.29 14.77
C ASP A 234 36.33 12.02 14.13
N PRO A 235 36.05 13.29 14.49
CA PRO A 235 34.90 14.03 13.98
C PRO A 235 35.08 14.50 12.53
N ASP A 236 36.31 14.53 11.99
CA ASP A 236 36.54 14.79 10.56
C ASP A 236 36.18 13.56 9.70
N GLN A 237 36.23 12.36 10.30
CA GLN A 237 35.77 11.11 9.68
C GLN A 237 34.28 10.80 9.97
N TYR A 238 33.79 11.14 11.17
CA TYR A 238 32.46 10.80 11.66
C TYR A 238 31.75 12.04 12.25
N PRO A 239 31.30 13.01 11.41
CA PRO A 239 30.67 14.26 11.89
C PRO A 239 29.29 14.06 12.54
N THR A 240 28.66 12.91 12.32
CA THR A 240 27.38 12.50 12.94
C THR A 240 27.46 11.01 13.32
N PRO A 241 28.23 10.64 14.36
CA PRO A 241 28.65 9.26 14.57
C PRO A 241 27.48 8.32 14.86
N GLY A 242 26.46 8.76 15.59
CA GLY A 242 25.28 7.92 15.86
C GLY A 242 24.43 7.66 14.62
N ARG A 243 24.36 8.62 13.67
CA ARG A 243 23.72 8.41 12.37
C ARG A 243 24.54 7.50 11.47
N THR A 244 25.86 7.68 11.40
CA THR A 244 26.74 6.77 10.64
C THR A 244 26.72 5.35 11.24
N CYS A 245 26.52 5.22 12.54
CA CYS A 245 26.34 3.91 13.19
C CYS A 245 24.97 3.29 12.82
N LEU A 246 23.89 4.08 12.83
CA LEU A 246 22.56 3.67 12.35
C LEU A 246 22.58 3.21 10.89
N GLU A 247 23.27 3.97 10.01
CA GLU A 247 23.45 3.64 8.59
C GLU A 247 24.21 2.31 8.37
N LEU A 248 24.95 1.83 9.38
CA LEU A 248 25.61 0.51 9.44
C LEU A 248 24.84 -0.53 10.27
N GLY A 249 23.55 -0.29 10.57
CA GLY A 249 22.70 -1.17 11.39
C GLY A 249 23.08 -1.28 12.87
N GLY A 250 24.09 -0.51 13.30
CA GLY A 250 24.67 -0.56 14.64
C GLY A 250 23.94 0.27 15.69
N ILE A 251 24.52 0.29 16.90
CA ILE A 251 24.09 1.08 18.05
C ILE A 251 25.31 1.82 18.62
N LEU A 252 25.25 3.15 18.71
CA LEU A 252 26.33 3.96 19.28
C LEU A 252 26.19 4.06 20.81
N ASP A 253 27.19 3.63 21.57
CA ASP A 253 27.32 4.07 22.98
C ASP A 253 28.25 5.30 23.04
N PRO A 254 27.71 6.50 23.34
CA PRO A 254 28.49 7.74 23.42
C PRO A 254 29.35 7.83 24.69
N ARG A 255 29.13 6.96 25.67
CA ARG A 255 29.91 6.89 26.93
C ARG A 255 31.12 5.97 26.80
N ALA A 256 31.17 5.16 25.74
CA ALA A 256 32.28 4.26 25.46
C ALA A 256 33.36 4.93 24.62
N THR A 257 34.63 4.71 24.99
CA THR A 257 35.81 5.11 24.20
C THR A 257 36.68 3.91 23.79
N VAL A 258 36.31 2.71 24.24
CA VAL A 258 36.89 1.41 23.89
C VAL A 258 35.79 0.35 23.89
N TYR A 259 35.94 -0.69 23.08
CA TYR A 259 35.00 -1.80 23.01
C TYR A 259 34.89 -2.60 24.31
N SER A 260 33.67 -3.06 24.62
CA SER A 260 33.40 -4.03 25.69
C SER A 260 32.32 -5.00 25.26
N GLU A 261 32.62 -6.29 25.17
CA GLU A 261 31.62 -7.34 24.88
C GLU A 261 30.49 -7.31 25.91
N ALA A 262 30.83 -7.15 27.19
CA ALA A 262 29.84 -7.04 28.27
C ALA A 262 28.96 -5.78 28.18
N ARG A 263 29.33 -4.76 27.39
CA ARG A 263 28.43 -3.64 27.06
C ARG A 263 27.62 -3.93 25.80
N ARG A 264 28.19 -4.66 24.83
CA ARG A 264 27.46 -5.17 23.65
C ARG A 264 26.31 -6.09 24.07
N ASP A 265 26.50 -6.92 25.09
CA ASP A 265 25.49 -7.80 25.69
C ASP A 265 24.39 -7.02 26.48
N GLU A 266 24.57 -5.72 26.74
CA GLU A 266 23.57 -4.83 27.35
C GLU A 266 22.81 -3.97 26.33
N LEU A 267 23.15 -4.06 25.03
CA LEU A 267 22.49 -3.32 23.96
C LEU A 267 21.47 -4.20 23.25
N ASP A 268 20.27 -3.67 23.05
CA ASP A 268 19.20 -4.42 22.39
C ASP A 268 19.25 -4.22 20.87
N PHE A 269 19.71 -5.25 20.17
CA PHE A 269 19.71 -5.30 18.70
C PHE A 269 18.39 -5.84 18.13
N ALA A 270 17.43 -6.29 18.94
CA ALA A 270 16.13 -6.76 18.45
C ALA A 270 15.10 -5.62 18.29
N THR A 271 15.36 -4.42 18.82
CA THR A 271 14.45 -3.27 18.70
C THR A 271 14.53 -2.58 17.32
N GLN A 272 13.43 -1.89 16.97
CA GLN A 272 13.36 -1.06 15.77
C GLN A 272 13.98 0.32 16.01
N ASN A 273 15.02 0.65 15.25
CA ASN A 273 15.56 2.00 15.19
C ASN A 273 14.89 2.83 14.06
N GLY A 274 15.27 4.10 13.92
CA GLY A 274 14.81 4.99 12.86
C GLY A 274 15.37 4.70 11.45
N HIS A 275 15.47 3.43 11.05
CA HIS A 275 15.64 2.96 9.65
C HIS A 275 14.65 1.84 9.26
N TYR A 276 13.59 1.63 10.05
CA TYR A 276 12.63 0.50 9.98
C TYR A 276 13.28 -0.89 10.14
N THR A 277 14.25 -1.05 11.05
CA THR A 277 14.79 -2.38 11.36
C THR A 277 13.78 -3.23 12.09
N GLY A 278 13.52 -4.45 11.63
CA GLY A 278 12.49 -5.31 12.19
C GLY A 278 12.60 -6.73 11.65
N ALA A 279 11.71 -7.62 12.08
CA ALA A 279 11.68 -8.97 11.53
C ALA A 279 11.16 -8.98 10.08
N TRP A 280 11.71 -9.87 9.26
CA TRP A 280 11.24 -10.15 7.91
C TRP A 280 10.81 -11.60 7.79
N LYS A 281 9.64 -11.85 7.20
CA LYS A 281 9.25 -13.17 6.72
C LYS A 281 9.71 -13.37 5.29
N ILE A 282 10.13 -14.59 4.99
CA ILE A 282 10.50 -15.03 3.65
C ILE A 282 9.81 -16.37 3.37
N ASN A 283 8.88 -16.39 2.41
CA ASN A 283 8.31 -17.64 1.88
C ASN A 283 9.09 -18.08 0.63
N LEU A 284 9.39 -19.37 0.52
CA LEU A 284 10.09 -19.96 -0.62
C LEU A 284 9.16 -20.87 -1.44
N ALA A 285 9.46 -20.99 -2.75
CA ALA A 285 8.69 -21.76 -3.71
C ALA A 285 8.66 -23.29 -3.46
N ASP A 286 9.44 -23.78 -2.50
CA ASP A 286 9.39 -25.17 -2.02
C ASP A 286 8.45 -25.38 -0.82
N GLY A 287 7.75 -24.31 -0.39
CA GLY A 287 6.85 -24.31 0.76
C GLY A 287 7.55 -24.08 2.09
N SER A 288 8.86 -23.78 2.11
CA SER A 288 9.58 -23.47 3.35
C SER A 288 9.57 -21.98 3.69
N ASN A 289 9.50 -21.69 4.99
CA ASN A 289 9.51 -20.32 5.53
C ASN A 289 10.81 -20.06 6.29
N ARG A 290 11.33 -18.84 6.18
CA ARG A 290 12.46 -18.30 6.96
C ARG A 290 12.06 -16.96 7.56
N GLN A 291 12.48 -16.71 8.79
CA GLN A 291 12.48 -15.37 9.37
C GLN A 291 13.91 -14.79 9.34
N LEU A 292 14.05 -13.51 9.00
CA LEU A 292 15.18 -12.70 9.44
C LEU A 292 14.77 -12.04 10.75
N SER A 293 15.57 -12.21 11.79
CA SER A 293 15.35 -11.55 13.08
C SER A 293 15.97 -10.15 13.06
N ALA A 294 15.36 -9.21 13.80
CA ALA A 294 15.75 -7.80 13.79
C ALA A 294 17.18 -7.51 14.31
N ASP A 295 17.84 -8.50 14.92
CA ASP A 295 19.22 -8.48 15.42
C ASP A 295 20.27 -8.94 14.39
N GLN A 296 19.84 -9.52 13.27
CA GLN A 296 20.71 -9.97 12.18
C GLN A 296 21.19 -8.79 11.34
N ALA A 297 22.44 -8.79 10.92
CA ALA A 297 23.02 -7.71 10.11
C ALA A 297 22.22 -7.48 8.81
N GLU A 298 21.73 -8.55 8.19
CA GLU A 298 20.92 -8.51 6.97
C GLU A 298 19.54 -7.84 7.15
N ALA A 299 19.05 -7.70 8.40
CA ALA A 299 17.81 -7.03 8.74
C ALA A 299 18.03 -5.61 9.33
N ARG A 300 19.28 -5.17 9.47
CA ARG A 300 19.65 -3.89 10.11
C ARG A 300 20.32 -2.93 9.13
N GLY A 301 19.52 -2.07 8.53
CA GLY A 301 19.92 -0.95 7.66
C GLY A 301 18.69 -0.22 7.13
N TYR A 302 18.87 0.81 6.31
CA TYR A 302 17.75 1.56 5.73
C TYR A 302 16.87 0.66 4.86
N ARG A 303 15.62 0.44 5.28
CA ARG A 303 14.73 -0.58 4.71
C ARG A 303 14.55 -0.52 3.20
N THR A 304 14.49 0.67 2.59
CA THR A 304 14.38 0.83 1.13
C THR A 304 15.54 0.15 0.38
N VAL A 305 16.74 0.14 0.96
CA VAL A 305 17.92 -0.54 0.37
C VAL A 305 17.80 -2.07 0.49
N LEU A 306 17.20 -2.58 1.58
CA LEU A 306 16.93 -4.00 1.77
C LEU A 306 15.83 -4.49 0.81
N GLU A 307 14.74 -3.74 0.67
CA GLU A 307 13.65 -3.98 -0.29
C GLU A 307 14.21 -4.11 -1.73
N THR A 308 15.06 -3.17 -2.15
CA THR A 308 15.74 -3.19 -3.45
C THR A 308 16.77 -4.32 -3.60
N ASN A 309 17.55 -4.62 -2.57
CA ASN A 309 18.52 -5.72 -2.63
C ASN A 309 17.82 -7.07 -2.85
N LEU A 310 16.74 -7.33 -2.10
CA LEU A 310 15.92 -8.54 -2.26
C LEU A 310 15.28 -8.61 -3.66
N ALA A 311 14.83 -7.46 -4.19
CA ALA A 311 14.31 -7.36 -5.56
C ALA A 311 15.37 -7.69 -6.64
N ILE A 312 16.57 -7.09 -6.55
CA ILE A 312 17.68 -7.36 -7.48
C ILE A 312 18.12 -8.83 -7.38
N GLU A 313 18.26 -9.37 -6.17
CA GLU A 313 18.62 -10.77 -5.96
C GLU A 313 17.60 -11.75 -6.56
N TRP A 314 16.30 -11.47 -6.39
CA TRP A 314 15.24 -12.32 -6.94
C TRP A 314 15.18 -12.23 -8.47
N LEU A 315 15.20 -11.01 -9.04
CA LEU A 315 15.13 -10.80 -10.49
C LEU A 315 16.32 -11.43 -11.23
N ASN A 316 17.54 -11.28 -10.70
CA ASN A 316 18.72 -11.92 -11.27
C ASN A 316 18.63 -13.45 -11.16
N ARG A 317 18.19 -13.99 -10.01
CA ARG A 317 18.01 -15.44 -9.81
C ARG A 317 16.97 -16.04 -10.76
N ILE A 318 15.84 -15.38 -10.98
CA ILE A 318 14.81 -15.82 -11.93
C ILE A 318 15.32 -15.74 -13.37
N SER A 319 16.02 -14.66 -13.73
CA SER A 319 16.61 -14.49 -15.07
C SER A 319 17.69 -15.54 -15.38
N GLU A 320 18.48 -15.98 -14.39
CA GLU A 320 19.44 -17.08 -14.56
C GLU A 320 18.79 -18.47 -14.61
N GLN A 321 17.79 -18.73 -13.76
CA GLN A 321 17.26 -20.08 -13.53
C GLN A 321 16.05 -20.43 -14.40
N GLN A 322 15.26 -19.43 -14.81
CA GLN A 322 14.00 -19.60 -15.55
C GLN A 322 13.85 -18.57 -16.70
N PRO A 323 14.87 -18.34 -17.57
CA PRO A 323 14.84 -17.30 -18.61
C PRO A 323 13.72 -17.46 -19.65
N ASP A 324 13.16 -18.66 -19.81
CA ASP A 324 12.05 -18.94 -20.73
C ASP A 324 10.65 -18.71 -20.10
N LYS A 325 10.56 -18.17 -18.88
CA LYS A 325 9.29 -17.83 -18.21
C LYS A 325 9.12 -16.31 -18.03
N PRO A 326 7.89 -15.78 -18.19
CA PRO A 326 7.58 -14.44 -17.72
C PRO A 326 7.52 -14.40 -16.19
N TRP A 327 7.76 -13.23 -15.60
CA TRP A 327 7.67 -13.02 -14.16
C TRP A 327 6.89 -11.76 -13.77
N MET A 328 6.35 -11.75 -12.54
CA MET A 328 5.76 -10.59 -11.89
C MET A 328 6.46 -10.32 -10.57
N LEU A 329 6.91 -9.09 -10.33
CA LEU A 329 7.38 -8.61 -9.04
C LEU A 329 6.47 -7.48 -8.55
N SER A 330 5.76 -7.72 -7.45
CA SER A 330 5.06 -6.71 -6.66
C SER A 330 6.02 -6.17 -5.59
N LEU A 331 6.66 -5.04 -5.86
CA LEU A 331 7.57 -4.35 -4.94
C LEU A 331 6.84 -3.19 -4.25
N GLY A 332 6.55 -3.32 -2.96
CA GLY A 332 5.96 -2.23 -2.16
C GLY A 332 6.98 -1.68 -1.19
N TYR A 333 7.52 -0.49 -1.46
CA TYR A 333 8.42 0.17 -0.52
C TYR A 333 7.66 0.56 0.75
N SER A 334 8.25 0.34 1.92
CA SER A 334 7.66 0.80 3.20
C SER A 334 7.69 2.33 3.33
N ALA A 335 8.64 3.00 2.66
CA ALA A 335 8.70 4.45 2.58
C ALA A 335 7.63 4.96 1.57
N LEU A 336 6.89 6.03 1.86
CA LEU A 336 7.16 7.09 2.84
C LEU A 336 6.37 6.98 4.16
N HIS A 337 5.79 5.81 4.48
CA HIS A 337 4.91 5.63 5.63
C HIS A 337 5.57 6.08 6.95
N THR A 338 4.79 6.56 7.91
CA THR A 338 5.31 6.84 9.25
C THR A 338 5.85 5.58 9.94
N PRO A 339 6.85 5.72 10.84
CA PRO A 339 7.47 6.96 11.31
C PRO A 339 8.40 7.62 10.27
N LEU A 340 8.43 8.95 10.20
CA LEU A 340 9.28 9.69 9.24
C LEU A 340 10.74 9.72 9.71
N GLN A 341 11.68 9.31 8.84
CA GLN A 341 13.07 9.10 9.21
C GLN A 341 14.05 9.62 8.15
N PRO A 342 15.21 10.20 8.51
CA PRO A 342 16.17 10.69 7.55
C PRO A 342 16.88 9.52 6.83
N PRO A 343 16.83 9.43 5.49
CA PRO A 343 17.52 8.38 4.75
C PRO A 343 19.05 8.54 4.82
N PRO A 344 19.82 7.48 4.51
CA PRO A 344 21.27 7.60 4.30
C PRO A 344 21.59 8.71 3.30
N ALA A 345 22.49 9.62 3.66
CA ALA A 345 22.74 10.82 2.84
C ALA A 345 23.25 10.48 1.42
N SER A 346 23.89 9.32 1.24
CA SER A 346 24.36 8.80 -0.05
C SER A 346 23.26 8.49 -1.07
N LEU A 347 22.00 8.37 -0.65
CA LEU A 347 20.85 8.14 -1.55
C LEU A 347 20.23 9.44 -2.05
N LEU A 348 20.73 10.61 -1.61
CA LEU A 348 20.16 11.91 -1.96
C LEU A 348 20.92 12.57 -3.14
N PRO A 349 20.23 13.35 -4.01
CA PRO A 349 20.85 13.98 -5.18
C PRO A 349 22.00 14.93 -4.83
N HIS A 350 21.92 15.60 -3.68
CA HIS A 350 22.85 16.65 -3.24
C HIS A 350 23.30 16.40 -1.79
N PRO A 351 24.15 15.39 -1.54
CA PRO A 351 24.57 15.03 -0.19
C PRO A 351 25.44 16.14 0.44
N ASP A 352 25.02 16.67 1.59
CA ASP A 352 25.83 17.59 2.39
C ASP A 352 25.79 17.28 3.90
N ALA A 353 26.71 17.92 4.65
CA ALA A 353 26.88 17.72 6.10
C ALA A 353 25.86 18.49 6.97
N THR A 354 24.83 19.09 6.37
CA THR A 354 23.67 19.67 7.06
C THR A 354 22.45 18.75 6.98
N LEU A 355 22.31 17.99 5.88
CA LEU A 355 21.32 16.91 5.76
C LEU A 355 21.52 15.81 6.82
N SER A 356 22.75 15.62 7.30
CA SER A 356 23.06 14.71 8.41
C SER A 356 22.52 15.19 9.76
N LEU A 357 22.21 16.49 9.92
CA LEU A 357 21.61 17.10 11.12
C LEU A 357 20.07 17.04 11.15
N VAL A 358 19.42 16.66 10.04
CA VAL A 358 17.96 16.59 9.95
C VAL A 358 17.44 15.41 10.78
N GLY A 359 16.66 15.73 11.82
CA GLY A 359 16.01 14.74 12.71
C GLY A 359 14.63 14.28 12.23
N CYS A 360 14.08 13.31 12.96
CA CYS A 360 12.86 12.57 12.64
C CYS A 360 11.59 13.35 13.03
N GLY A 361 11.30 14.41 12.26
CA GLY A 361 9.97 15.04 12.18
C GLY A 361 9.50 15.91 13.34
N THR A 362 9.74 15.55 14.61
CA THR A 362 8.89 15.96 15.75
C THR A 362 9.53 16.56 17.03
N PRO A 363 10.85 16.81 17.21
CA PRO A 363 11.35 17.49 18.42
C PRO A 363 11.79 18.96 18.22
N VAL A 364 11.96 19.43 16.99
CA VAL A 364 12.61 20.73 16.73
C VAL A 364 11.64 21.90 16.92
N ALA A 365 10.36 21.75 16.57
CA ALA A 365 9.36 22.80 16.80
C ALA A 365 9.21 23.13 18.29
N ASP A 366 9.08 22.10 19.14
CA ASP A 366 9.01 22.23 20.59
C ASP A 366 10.30 22.80 21.18
N SER A 367 11.47 22.25 20.80
CA SER A 367 12.77 22.74 21.27
C SER A 367 13.03 24.21 20.91
N LEU A 368 12.66 24.64 19.70
CA LEU A 368 12.76 26.05 19.29
C LEU A 368 11.75 26.96 20.01
N THR A 369 10.66 26.40 20.53
CA THR A 369 9.65 27.16 21.28
C THR A 369 10.05 27.28 22.75
N GLU A 370 10.58 26.22 23.39
CA GLU A 370 11.21 26.29 24.71
C GLU A 370 12.40 27.27 24.74
N LEU A 371 13.16 27.36 23.64
CA LEU A 371 14.23 28.34 23.45
C LEU A 371 13.73 29.77 23.09
N GLY A 372 12.42 29.96 22.92
CA GLY A 372 11.80 31.26 22.60
C GLY A 372 12.14 31.80 21.21
N ILE A 373 12.52 30.93 20.27
CA ILE A 373 12.89 31.26 18.89
C ILE A 373 11.64 31.27 17.99
N LEU A 374 10.66 30.41 18.28
CA LEU A 374 9.33 30.40 17.67
C LEU A 374 8.26 30.78 18.72
N PRO A 375 7.15 31.44 18.33
CA PRO A 375 5.99 31.62 19.20
C PRO A 375 5.11 30.37 19.21
N ASP A 376 4.41 30.12 20.32
CA ASP A 376 3.54 28.95 20.54
C ASP A 376 2.52 28.71 19.39
N THR A 377 2.08 29.78 18.71
CA THR A 377 1.13 29.71 17.59
C THR A 377 1.78 29.37 16.24
N ALA A 378 3.02 28.90 16.22
CA ALA A 378 3.76 28.52 15.01
C ALA A 378 4.35 27.10 15.06
N ILE A 379 4.11 26.35 16.15
CA ILE A 379 4.62 24.98 16.36
C ILE A 379 4.21 24.08 15.18
N ASP A 380 2.90 23.93 14.94
CA ASP A 380 2.33 23.09 13.87
C ASP A 380 2.93 23.38 12.48
N LEU A 381 3.23 24.66 12.20
CA LEU A 381 3.75 25.11 10.90
C LEU A 381 5.25 24.83 10.74
N ALA A 382 6.02 24.87 11.83
CA ALA A 382 7.43 24.52 11.83
C ALA A 382 7.62 22.99 11.75
N ASP A 383 6.79 22.25 12.48
CA ASP A 383 6.83 20.79 12.52
C ASP A 383 6.50 20.19 11.14
N PHE A 384 5.39 20.61 10.52
CA PHE A 384 5.04 20.19 9.15
C PHE A 384 6.12 20.57 8.12
N ALA A 385 6.83 21.68 8.31
CA ALA A 385 7.93 22.06 7.41
C ALA A 385 9.12 21.08 7.51
N GLN A 386 9.48 20.61 8.70
CA GLN A 386 10.49 19.57 8.88
C GLN A 386 9.99 18.22 8.35
N GLN A 387 8.77 17.80 8.69
CA GLN A 387 8.21 16.54 8.23
C GLN A 387 8.14 16.45 6.69
N ARG A 388 7.80 17.55 6.00
CA ARG A 388 7.86 17.65 4.53
C ARG A 388 9.27 17.51 3.97
N ALA A 389 10.28 18.10 4.63
CA ALA A 389 11.67 17.96 4.21
C ALA A 389 12.17 16.53 4.38
N VAL A 390 11.86 15.88 5.51
CA VAL A 390 12.20 14.46 5.74
C VAL A 390 11.53 13.55 4.71
N ALA A 391 10.22 13.71 4.49
CA ALA A 391 9.48 12.91 3.50
C ALA A 391 9.96 13.14 2.06
N GLN A 392 10.34 14.37 1.70
CA GLN A 392 10.97 14.64 0.39
C GLN A 392 12.29 13.88 0.25
N HIS A 393 13.18 13.94 1.23
CA HIS A 393 14.44 13.19 1.17
C HIS A 393 14.18 11.67 1.10
N MET A 394 13.20 11.16 1.85
CA MET A 394 12.79 9.75 1.75
C MET A 394 12.30 9.39 0.33
N LEU A 395 11.57 10.28 -0.35
CA LEU A 395 11.12 10.07 -1.74
C LEU A 395 12.27 10.12 -2.75
N GLU A 396 13.23 11.01 -2.55
CA GLU A 396 14.47 11.07 -3.34
C GLU A 396 15.31 9.80 -3.14
N ALA A 397 15.35 9.24 -1.93
CA ALA A 397 15.99 7.96 -1.65
C ALA A 397 15.25 6.76 -2.24
N VAL A 398 13.91 6.79 -2.31
CA VAL A 398 13.11 5.78 -3.06
C VAL A 398 13.37 5.88 -4.56
N ASP A 399 13.46 7.09 -5.13
CA ASP A 399 13.81 7.28 -6.54
C ASP A 399 15.21 6.72 -6.87
N HIS A 400 16.21 7.05 -6.06
CA HIS A 400 17.58 6.51 -6.19
C HIS A 400 17.59 4.99 -6.23
N GLU A 401 16.84 4.35 -5.32
CA GLU A 401 16.76 2.90 -5.19
C GLU A 401 15.95 2.26 -6.34
N ILE A 402 14.92 2.92 -6.85
CA ILE A 402 14.25 2.54 -8.12
C ILE A 402 15.22 2.61 -9.29
N GLY A 403 16.03 3.67 -9.40
CA GLY A 403 17.08 3.78 -10.41
C GLY A 403 18.10 2.64 -10.32
N ARG A 404 18.59 2.36 -9.10
CA ARG A 404 19.51 1.26 -8.82
C ARG A 404 18.91 -0.10 -9.18
N LEU A 405 17.64 -0.36 -8.87
CA LEU A 405 16.91 -1.57 -9.25
C LEU A 405 16.89 -1.75 -10.78
N LEU A 406 16.45 -0.72 -11.50
CA LEU A 406 16.24 -0.76 -12.95
C LEU A 406 17.58 -0.98 -13.70
N VAL A 407 18.65 -0.30 -13.29
CA VAL A 407 19.99 -0.45 -13.89
C VAL A 407 20.61 -1.80 -13.52
N SER A 408 20.55 -2.23 -12.25
CA SER A 408 21.16 -3.49 -11.77
C SER A 408 20.52 -4.75 -12.35
N THR A 409 19.34 -4.62 -12.97
CA THR A 409 18.58 -5.71 -13.61
C THR A 409 18.44 -5.53 -15.13
N GLY A 410 19.03 -4.47 -15.70
CA GLY A 410 19.01 -4.20 -17.13
C GLY A 410 17.64 -3.75 -17.70
N ILE A 411 16.70 -3.35 -16.84
CA ILE A 411 15.40 -2.78 -17.22
C ILE A 411 15.56 -1.31 -17.65
N ALA A 412 16.60 -0.64 -17.17
CA ALA A 412 17.09 0.64 -17.69
C ALA A 412 18.62 0.61 -17.90
N LEU A 413 19.13 1.60 -18.63
CA LEU A 413 20.54 1.85 -18.88
C LEU A 413 20.92 3.26 -18.38
N GLU A 414 21.98 3.35 -17.59
CA GLU A 414 22.58 4.63 -17.19
C GLU A 414 23.37 5.23 -18.36
N GLN A 415 23.18 6.53 -18.61
CA GLN A 415 23.81 7.28 -19.71
C GLN A 415 25.08 8.01 -19.25
N ASP A 416 25.89 8.50 -20.20
CA ASP A 416 27.13 9.26 -19.94
C ASP A 416 26.95 10.53 -19.07
N ASP A 417 25.71 11.02 -18.89
CA ASP A 417 25.35 12.17 -18.06
C ASP A 417 24.64 11.81 -16.74
N GLY A 418 24.48 10.52 -16.44
CA GLY A 418 23.79 10.01 -15.25
C GLY A 418 22.26 9.94 -15.37
N SER A 419 21.68 10.28 -16.53
CA SER A 419 20.26 10.02 -16.80
C SER A 419 19.99 8.53 -17.07
N LEU A 420 18.73 8.10 -16.92
CA LEU A 420 18.32 6.72 -17.19
C LEU A 420 17.50 6.62 -18.49
N GLU A 421 17.81 5.62 -19.32
CA GLU A 421 17.03 5.25 -20.50
C GLU A 421 16.36 3.89 -20.24
N TYR A 422 15.03 3.80 -20.36
CA TYR A 422 14.31 2.53 -20.28
C TYR A 422 14.74 1.59 -21.43
N ASN A 423 15.05 0.33 -21.09
CA ASN A 423 15.51 -0.67 -22.06
C ASN A 423 14.34 -1.48 -22.62
N PRO A 424 13.93 -1.30 -23.90
CA PRO A 424 12.82 -2.06 -24.49
C PRO A 424 13.17 -3.55 -24.75
N ASP A 425 14.46 -3.90 -24.83
CA ASP A 425 14.90 -5.30 -24.98
C ASP A 425 14.80 -6.08 -23.66
N SER A 426 14.58 -5.41 -22.52
CA SER A 426 14.25 -6.06 -21.23
C SER A 426 12.90 -6.81 -21.24
N ASN A 427 12.06 -6.57 -22.25
CA ASN A 427 10.71 -7.14 -22.39
C ASN A 427 9.84 -6.96 -21.13
N THR A 428 10.05 -5.89 -20.37
CA THR A 428 9.44 -5.68 -19.04
C THR A 428 8.57 -4.43 -19.03
N VAL A 429 7.35 -4.55 -18.50
CA VAL A 429 6.48 -3.42 -18.18
C VAL A 429 6.81 -2.93 -16.78
N VAL A 430 7.09 -1.64 -16.64
CA VAL A 430 7.29 -0.97 -15.35
C VAL A 430 6.03 -0.15 -15.05
N ILE A 431 5.40 -0.46 -13.92
CA ILE A 431 4.20 0.21 -13.42
C ILE A 431 4.55 0.84 -12.08
N ILE A 432 4.32 2.14 -11.91
CA ILE A 432 4.61 2.86 -10.66
C ILE A 432 3.34 3.57 -10.19
N THR A 433 2.92 3.33 -8.94
CA THR A 433 1.72 3.92 -8.31
C THR A 433 1.97 4.22 -6.82
N SER A 434 1.02 4.90 -6.17
CA SER A 434 0.85 4.82 -4.71
C SER A 434 -0.44 4.07 -4.37
N ASP A 435 -0.63 3.74 -3.10
CA ASP A 435 -1.82 3.08 -2.54
C ASP A 435 -2.82 4.05 -1.91
N ASN A 436 -2.39 5.21 -1.44
CA ASN A 436 -3.29 6.29 -1.03
C ASN A 436 -2.67 7.66 -1.25
N GLY A 437 -3.50 8.70 -1.09
CA GLY A 437 -3.02 10.08 -1.03
C GLY A 437 -2.01 10.32 0.10
N THR A 438 -1.37 11.49 0.06
CA THR A 438 -0.24 11.82 0.94
C THR A 438 -0.63 11.83 2.43
N TYR A 439 0.29 11.44 3.32
CA TYR A 439 0.10 11.56 4.77
C TYR A 439 -0.03 13.04 5.21
N MET A 440 -1.00 13.34 6.07
CA MET A 440 -1.46 14.71 6.39
C MET A 440 -0.36 15.80 6.53
N PRO A 441 0.69 15.64 7.37
CA PRO A 441 1.69 16.68 7.57
C PRO A 441 2.61 16.86 6.34
N THR A 442 2.82 15.82 5.52
CA THR A 442 3.74 15.82 4.37
C THR A 442 3.10 16.36 3.07
N VAL A 443 1.78 16.57 3.07
CA VAL A 443 1.01 17.15 1.94
C VAL A 443 1.60 18.47 1.44
N LYS A 444 1.80 18.58 0.12
CA LYS A 444 2.33 19.79 -0.52
C LYS A 444 1.20 20.70 -1.01
N LEU A 445 1.22 21.95 -0.54
CA LEU A 445 0.26 22.99 -0.94
C LEU A 445 0.31 23.22 -2.46
N PRO A 446 -0.83 23.45 -3.15
CA PRO A 446 -2.13 23.86 -2.60
C PRO A 446 -3.05 22.72 -2.11
N PHE A 447 -2.62 21.45 -2.12
CA PHE A 447 -3.46 20.35 -1.67
C PHE A 447 -3.84 20.47 -0.18
N ASP A 448 -4.94 19.83 0.20
CA ASP A 448 -5.58 20.02 1.51
C ASP A 448 -5.11 18.95 2.52
N PRO A 449 -4.33 19.30 3.56
CA PRO A 449 -3.83 18.33 4.53
C PRO A 449 -4.94 17.73 5.40
N LEU A 450 -6.00 18.50 5.71
CA LEU A 450 -7.11 18.04 6.56
C LEU A 450 -8.08 17.10 5.81
N ARG A 451 -7.83 16.88 4.52
CA ARG A 451 -8.62 16.05 3.60
C ARG A 451 -7.70 15.10 2.79
N ALA A 452 -6.66 14.61 3.46
CA ALA A 452 -5.58 13.76 2.94
C ALA A 452 -5.81 12.25 3.22
N LYS A 453 -4.74 11.44 3.35
CA LYS A 453 -4.82 10.01 3.72
C LYS A 453 -5.86 9.74 4.81
N GLY A 454 -6.63 8.66 4.67
CA GLY A 454 -7.73 8.33 5.57
C GLY A 454 -9.01 9.12 5.35
N SER A 455 -9.18 9.74 4.16
CA SER A 455 -10.42 10.40 3.75
C SER A 455 -10.66 10.29 2.23
N LEU A 456 -11.92 10.27 1.81
CA LEU A 456 -12.30 10.11 0.39
C LEU A 456 -12.08 11.35 -0.49
N TYR A 457 -11.46 12.41 0.01
CA TYR A 457 -11.27 13.67 -0.72
C TYR A 457 -10.04 13.63 -1.65
N GLN A 458 -9.88 14.60 -2.55
CA GLN A 458 -8.84 14.55 -3.59
C GLN A 458 -7.42 14.34 -3.05
N THR A 459 -7.03 15.00 -1.96
CA THR A 459 -5.69 14.79 -1.37
C THR A 459 -5.51 13.38 -0.79
N GLY A 460 -6.59 12.68 -0.46
CA GLY A 460 -6.58 11.34 0.14
C GLY A 460 -6.70 10.15 -0.82
N VAL A 461 -7.23 10.37 -2.04
CA VAL A 461 -7.45 9.29 -3.03
C VAL A 461 -6.90 9.56 -4.44
N TRP A 462 -6.29 10.71 -4.72
CA TRP A 462 -5.70 10.99 -6.04
C TRP A 462 -4.20 10.63 -6.05
N VAL A 463 -3.89 9.52 -6.72
CA VAL A 463 -2.54 8.93 -6.77
C VAL A 463 -1.89 9.12 -8.14
N PRO A 464 -0.56 9.15 -8.24
CA PRO A 464 0.14 8.99 -9.51
C PRO A 464 -0.07 7.58 -10.06
N LEU A 465 -0.04 7.44 -11.38
CA LEU A 465 0.17 6.16 -12.05
C LEU A 465 0.99 6.37 -13.33
N ILE A 466 2.09 5.65 -13.44
CA ILE A 466 2.98 5.62 -14.62
C ILE A 466 3.01 4.20 -15.16
N VAL A 467 2.95 4.03 -16.48
CA VAL A 467 3.17 2.74 -17.15
C VAL A 467 4.12 2.91 -18.34
N ALA A 468 5.27 2.25 -18.29
CA ALA A 468 6.21 2.13 -19.41
C ALA A 468 6.36 0.65 -19.81
N GLY A 469 6.47 0.34 -21.10
CA GLY A 469 6.57 -1.05 -21.55
C GLY A 469 6.48 -1.22 -23.08
N PRO A 470 6.76 -2.44 -23.60
CA PRO A 470 6.87 -2.69 -25.04
C PRO A 470 5.56 -2.56 -25.85
N MET A 471 4.41 -2.35 -25.19
CA MET A 471 3.11 -2.04 -25.81
C MET A 471 2.80 -0.54 -25.91
N VAL A 472 3.57 0.32 -25.23
CA VAL A 472 3.31 1.77 -25.23
C VAL A 472 3.51 2.35 -26.62
N THR A 473 2.43 2.86 -27.20
CA THR A 473 2.46 3.66 -28.42
C THR A 473 2.48 5.14 -28.04
N GLU A 474 3.41 5.88 -28.65
CA GLU A 474 3.72 7.29 -28.37
C GLU A 474 3.98 7.54 -26.87
N SER A 475 5.23 7.40 -26.43
CA SER A 475 5.64 7.70 -25.04
C SER A 475 5.73 9.21 -24.77
N ASP A 476 6.02 9.57 -23.52
CA ASP A 476 6.05 10.95 -23.00
C ASP A 476 4.70 11.69 -23.16
N ARG A 477 3.61 10.98 -22.87
CA ARG A 477 2.25 11.54 -22.94
C ARG A 477 1.42 11.29 -21.69
N ASP A 478 0.40 12.12 -21.57
CA ASP A 478 -0.59 12.08 -20.49
C ASP A 478 -1.86 11.35 -20.96
N VAL A 479 -2.46 10.55 -20.08
CA VAL A 479 -3.85 10.10 -20.18
C VAL A 479 -4.68 10.94 -19.19
N PRO A 480 -5.61 11.79 -19.67
CA PRO A 480 -6.42 12.64 -18.81
C PRO A 480 -7.64 11.92 -18.23
N HIS A 481 -8.02 10.77 -18.79
CA HIS A 481 -9.25 10.05 -18.46
C HIS A 481 -9.14 9.28 -17.14
N MET A 482 -10.28 9.14 -16.46
CA MET A 482 -10.35 8.47 -15.16
C MET A 482 -9.92 6.99 -15.23
N VAL A 483 -9.05 6.60 -14.29
CA VAL A 483 -8.64 5.21 -13.99
C VAL A 483 -8.76 5.00 -12.47
N ASN A 484 -9.03 3.79 -12.03
CA ASN A 484 -9.02 3.42 -10.61
C ASN A 484 -7.90 2.40 -10.33
N SER A 485 -7.35 2.38 -9.12
CA SER A 485 -6.46 1.32 -8.61
C SER A 485 -6.96 -0.11 -8.90
N THR A 486 -8.28 -0.30 -8.84
CA THR A 486 -8.99 -1.54 -9.19
C THR A 486 -8.73 -1.99 -10.63
N ASP A 487 -8.47 -1.05 -11.56
CA ASP A 487 -8.23 -1.36 -12.98
C ASP A 487 -6.86 -2.02 -13.21
N LEU A 488 -5.94 -1.95 -12.23
CA LEU A 488 -4.63 -2.60 -12.34
C LEU A 488 -4.76 -4.13 -12.45
N PHE A 489 -5.77 -4.75 -11.86
CA PHE A 489 -6.11 -6.16 -12.10
C PHE A 489 -6.31 -6.46 -13.60
N SER A 490 -7.04 -5.59 -14.30
CA SER A 490 -7.23 -5.68 -15.75
C SER A 490 -5.92 -5.40 -16.50
N LEU A 491 -5.13 -4.40 -16.10
CA LEU A 491 -3.83 -4.13 -16.71
C LEU A 491 -2.88 -5.35 -16.62
N PHE A 492 -2.75 -5.98 -15.45
CA PHE A 492 -1.86 -7.12 -15.26
C PHE A 492 -2.25 -8.31 -16.13
N ARG A 493 -3.54 -8.67 -16.18
CA ARG A 493 -4.03 -9.77 -17.06
C ARG A 493 -3.91 -9.41 -18.54
N GLU A 494 -4.09 -8.14 -18.91
CA GLU A 494 -3.96 -7.66 -20.29
C GLU A 494 -2.51 -7.71 -20.78
N ILE A 495 -1.53 -7.37 -19.93
CA ILE A 495 -0.10 -7.53 -20.23
C ILE A 495 0.23 -9.01 -20.49
N ALA A 496 -0.32 -9.91 -19.68
CA ALA A 496 -0.15 -11.35 -19.83
C ALA A 496 -0.91 -11.97 -21.02
N GLY A 497 -1.75 -11.19 -21.72
CA GLY A 497 -2.56 -11.66 -22.85
C GLY A 497 -3.80 -12.48 -22.47
N ILE A 498 -4.28 -12.35 -21.23
CA ILE A 498 -5.40 -13.11 -20.68
C ILE A 498 -6.73 -12.37 -20.93
N ASP A 499 -7.54 -12.93 -21.82
CA ASP A 499 -8.88 -12.43 -22.18
C ASP A 499 -9.83 -12.43 -20.96
N ALA A 500 -10.79 -11.50 -20.93
CA ALA A 500 -11.80 -11.45 -19.88
C ALA A 500 -12.68 -12.72 -19.85
N ALA A 501 -12.83 -13.42 -20.99
CA ALA A 501 -13.53 -14.70 -21.09
C ALA A 501 -12.80 -15.90 -20.43
N ALA A 502 -11.59 -15.69 -19.90
CA ALA A 502 -10.89 -16.69 -19.07
C ALA A 502 -11.15 -16.50 -17.56
N LEU A 503 -11.86 -15.45 -17.14
CA LEU A 503 -12.27 -15.24 -15.76
C LEU A 503 -13.51 -16.08 -15.42
N PRO A 504 -13.74 -16.45 -14.13
CA PRO A 504 -14.97 -17.08 -13.70
C PRO A 504 -16.20 -16.23 -14.02
N SER A 505 -17.28 -16.88 -14.47
CA SER A 505 -18.56 -16.23 -14.82
C SER A 505 -19.28 -15.57 -13.64
N GLU A 506 -18.96 -16.02 -12.44
CA GLU A 506 -19.43 -15.60 -11.13
C GLU A 506 -18.61 -14.44 -10.56
N LEU A 507 -17.42 -14.14 -11.10
CA LEU A 507 -16.56 -13.06 -10.63
C LEU A 507 -17.14 -11.69 -11.00
N GLN A 508 -17.86 -11.08 -10.05
CA GLN A 508 -18.33 -9.71 -10.18
C GLN A 508 -17.16 -8.73 -10.05
N LEU A 509 -16.57 -8.40 -11.21
CA LEU A 509 -15.42 -7.53 -11.40
C LEU A 509 -15.84 -6.06 -11.55
N ASP A 510 -15.16 -5.14 -10.87
CA ASP A 510 -15.34 -3.68 -11.03
C ASP A 510 -14.25 -3.04 -11.93
N ALA A 511 -13.13 -3.74 -12.10
CA ALA A 511 -11.98 -3.34 -12.93
C ALA A 511 -12.34 -3.15 -14.41
N GLN A 512 -11.88 -2.05 -15.01
CA GLN A 512 -12.03 -1.73 -16.43
C GLN A 512 -10.72 -1.98 -17.22
N PRO A 513 -10.77 -2.16 -18.54
CA PRO A 513 -9.58 -2.23 -19.40
C PRO A 513 -8.66 -1.02 -19.25
N VAL A 514 -7.34 -1.23 -19.30
CA VAL A 514 -6.32 -0.16 -19.26
C VAL A 514 -5.44 -0.18 -20.51
N MET A 515 -5.21 -1.36 -21.09
CA MET A 515 -4.42 -1.55 -22.31
C MET A 515 -4.75 -0.59 -23.46
N PRO A 516 -6.02 -0.25 -23.77
CA PRO A 516 -6.33 0.67 -24.87
C PRO A 516 -5.67 2.05 -24.71
N TYR A 517 -5.56 2.58 -23.49
CA TYR A 517 -4.89 3.84 -23.23
C TYR A 517 -3.36 3.78 -23.48
N LEU A 518 -2.76 2.58 -23.47
CA LEU A 518 -1.33 2.36 -23.77
C LEU A 518 -1.07 2.20 -25.27
N THR A 519 -1.96 1.48 -25.97
CA THR A 519 -1.81 1.16 -27.40
C THR A 519 -2.41 2.21 -28.34
N GLU A 520 -3.39 3.00 -27.87
CA GLU A 520 -4.13 3.97 -28.69
C GLU A 520 -4.04 5.38 -28.07
N PRO A 521 -3.10 6.24 -28.51
CA PRO A 521 -2.79 7.52 -27.86
C PRO A 521 -3.91 8.56 -27.77
N GLN A 522 -5.03 8.32 -28.45
CA GLN A 522 -6.22 9.18 -28.50
C GLN A 522 -7.50 8.38 -28.16
N HIS A 523 -7.39 7.32 -27.35
CA HIS A 523 -8.53 6.52 -26.93
C HIS A 523 -9.44 7.32 -25.98
N GLU A 524 -10.73 7.34 -26.28
CA GLU A 524 -11.79 7.99 -25.50
C GLU A 524 -11.90 7.44 -24.06
N ALA A 525 -12.58 8.18 -23.18
CA ALA A 525 -12.77 7.77 -21.78
C ALA A 525 -13.55 6.45 -21.66
N ILE A 526 -12.93 5.44 -21.03
CA ILE A 526 -13.55 4.15 -20.69
C ILE A 526 -14.47 4.28 -19.47
N ARG A 527 -14.03 5.03 -18.45
CA ARG A 527 -14.80 5.32 -17.23
C ARG A 527 -15.56 6.65 -17.38
N SER A 528 -16.88 6.60 -17.27
CA SER A 528 -17.75 7.78 -17.09
C SER A 528 -17.84 8.24 -15.63
N THR A 529 -17.57 7.34 -14.67
CA THR A 529 -17.52 7.62 -13.24
C THR A 529 -16.40 6.84 -12.54
N ASN A 530 -16.00 7.33 -11.37
CA ASN A 530 -14.99 6.69 -10.51
C ASN A 530 -15.47 6.66 -9.05
N PHE A 531 -15.19 5.56 -8.35
CA PHE A 531 -15.72 5.22 -7.03
C PHE A 531 -14.59 5.04 -6.01
N THR A 532 -14.80 5.55 -4.80
CA THR A 532 -13.89 5.35 -3.67
C THR A 532 -14.68 5.09 -2.39
N GLU A 533 -14.14 4.27 -1.48
CA GLU A 533 -14.82 3.80 -0.28
C GLU A 533 -13.88 3.67 0.92
N GLN A 534 -14.43 3.84 2.12
CA GLN A 534 -13.81 3.48 3.38
C GLN A 534 -14.88 3.07 4.40
N GLY A 535 -14.55 2.20 5.34
CA GLY A 535 -15.42 1.95 6.49
C GLY A 535 -14.65 1.42 7.69
N THR A 536 -15.36 0.87 8.67
CA THR A 536 -14.78 -0.01 9.68
C THR A 536 -14.57 -1.40 9.11
N ASN A 537 -13.41 -1.99 9.39
CA ASN A 537 -13.24 -3.45 9.31
C ASN A 537 -14.07 -4.12 10.42
N ILE A 538 -14.29 -5.43 10.28
CA ILE A 538 -14.99 -6.24 11.27
C ILE A 538 -13.98 -6.66 12.33
N SER A 539 -14.28 -6.40 13.61
CA SER A 539 -13.46 -6.75 14.77
C SER A 539 -14.36 -7.22 15.93
N ALA A 540 -13.91 -8.21 16.70
CA ALA A 540 -14.68 -8.72 17.85
C ALA A 540 -14.74 -7.72 19.03
N GLU A 541 -13.72 -6.86 19.16
CA GLU A 541 -13.69 -5.75 20.11
C GLU A 541 -13.33 -4.44 19.40
N THR A 542 -14.12 -3.40 19.64
CA THR A 542 -13.87 -2.04 19.14
C THR A 542 -12.62 -1.45 19.79
N PRO A 543 -11.64 -0.93 19.01
CA PRO A 543 -10.47 -0.25 19.57
C PRO A 543 -10.80 0.93 20.49
N ALA A 544 -9.90 1.21 21.42
CA ALA A 544 -10.05 2.36 22.30
C ALA A 544 -9.86 3.70 21.54
N PRO A 545 -10.41 4.82 22.06
CA PRO A 545 -10.35 6.10 21.36
C PRO A 545 -8.94 6.69 21.28
N CYS A 546 -8.63 7.25 20.11
CA CYS A 546 -7.45 8.04 19.81
C CYS A 546 -7.89 9.35 19.17
N VAL A 547 -7.39 10.51 19.64
CA VAL A 547 -7.71 11.82 19.04
C VAL A 547 -6.50 12.33 18.26
N ILE A 548 -6.66 12.55 16.95
CA ILE A 548 -5.67 13.23 16.10
C ILE A 548 -5.92 14.74 16.20
N PRO A 549 -5.11 15.53 16.95
CA PRO A 549 -5.45 16.91 17.28
C PRO A 549 -5.44 17.82 16.04
N ALA A 550 -4.44 17.64 15.17
CA ALA A 550 -4.29 18.40 13.93
C ALA A 550 -5.47 18.24 12.95
N ALA A 551 -6.19 17.10 13.02
CA ALA A 551 -7.39 16.84 12.23
C ALA A 551 -8.70 17.11 13.02
N ASN A 552 -8.61 17.54 14.28
CA ASN A 552 -9.71 17.60 15.26
C ASN A 552 -10.62 16.35 15.22
N THR A 553 -10.03 15.15 15.04
CA THR A 553 -10.78 13.93 14.73
C THR A 553 -10.48 12.82 15.74
N CYS A 554 -11.52 12.24 16.32
CA CYS A 554 -11.42 11.06 17.17
C CYS A 554 -11.70 9.78 16.37
N VAL A 555 -10.78 8.82 16.44
CA VAL A 555 -10.80 7.54 15.74
C VAL A 555 -10.85 6.37 16.73
N GLN A 556 -11.41 5.24 16.30
CA GLN A 556 -11.39 3.95 17.03
C GLN A 556 -10.94 2.83 16.07
N ILE A 557 -9.75 3.00 15.49
CA ILE A 557 -9.16 2.09 14.49
C ILE A 557 -7.73 1.63 14.84
N PHE A 558 -7.14 2.14 15.94
CA PHE A 558 -5.79 1.77 16.36
C PHE A 558 -5.86 0.84 17.59
N PRO A 559 -5.38 -0.41 17.50
CA PRO A 559 -5.51 -1.37 18.60
C PRO A 559 -4.62 -1.04 19.81
N GLN A 560 -3.65 -0.14 19.66
CA GLN A 560 -2.60 0.11 20.66
C GLN A 560 -2.20 1.59 20.74
N GLN A 561 -1.77 2.01 21.92
CA GLN A 561 -1.32 3.37 22.21
C GLN A 561 -0.19 3.86 21.29
N GLY A 562 0.88 3.06 21.10
CA GLY A 562 2.01 3.47 20.27
C GLY A 562 1.61 3.76 18.81
N VAL A 563 0.67 2.99 18.26
CA VAL A 563 0.15 3.22 16.89
C VAL A 563 -0.68 4.51 16.82
N CYS A 564 -1.39 4.88 17.89
CA CYS A 564 -2.04 6.20 17.97
C CYS A 564 -1.00 7.33 18.01
N GLU A 565 0.06 7.18 18.81
CA GLU A 565 1.09 8.19 19.02
C GLU A 565 1.97 8.40 17.77
N ASP A 566 2.34 7.33 17.05
CA ASP A 566 3.07 7.38 15.77
C ASP A 566 2.28 8.05 14.63
N GLN A 567 0.95 8.14 14.76
CA GLN A 567 0.05 8.89 13.86
C GLN A 567 -0.22 10.31 14.37
N SER A 568 0.62 10.83 15.27
CA SER A 568 0.48 12.14 15.93
C SER A 568 -0.83 12.28 16.74
N GLY A 569 -1.31 11.17 17.29
CA GLY A 569 -2.52 11.09 18.09
C GLY A 569 -2.28 11.10 19.61
N VAL A 570 -3.31 11.52 20.34
CA VAL A 570 -3.40 11.42 21.80
C VAL A 570 -4.26 10.22 22.16
N TRP A 571 -3.72 9.29 22.95
CA TRP A 571 -4.43 8.09 23.40
C TRP A 571 -5.39 8.39 24.55
N TYR A 572 -6.67 8.00 24.37
CA TYR A 572 -7.73 8.09 25.39
C TYR A 572 -8.16 6.70 25.88
N GLY A 573 -7.43 5.63 25.52
CA GLY A 573 -7.69 4.28 26.00
C GLY A 573 -7.14 4.00 27.41
N PRO A 574 -7.27 2.75 27.89
CA PRO A 574 -6.70 2.33 29.17
C PRO A 574 -5.21 2.65 29.26
N GLY A 575 -4.75 3.03 30.45
CA GLY A 575 -3.38 3.48 30.69
C GLY A 575 -3.06 4.92 30.28
N SER A 576 -4.01 5.67 29.70
CA SER A 576 -3.79 7.08 29.36
C SER A 576 -3.46 7.95 30.58
N ALA A 577 -2.73 9.04 30.35
CA ALA A 577 -2.47 10.06 31.36
C ALA A 577 -3.71 10.93 31.69
N ILE A 578 -4.82 10.73 30.97
CA ILE A 578 -6.06 11.52 31.06
C ILE A 578 -7.05 10.84 32.01
N ASP A 579 -7.38 9.57 31.73
CA ASP A 579 -8.01 8.65 32.67
C ASP A 579 -7.29 7.28 32.60
N PRO A 580 -6.76 6.75 33.73
CA PRO A 580 -6.09 5.45 33.74
C PRO A 580 -6.96 4.26 33.30
N ASN A 581 -8.29 4.36 33.41
CA ASN A 581 -9.24 3.34 32.95
C ASN A 581 -9.54 3.46 31.46
N GLY A 582 -9.30 4.64 30.87
CA GLY A 582 -9.65 4.97 29.49
C GLY A 582 -11.13 5.25 29.26
N PHE A 583 -11.43 5.71 28.04
CA PHE A 583 -12.78 5.94 27.53
C PHE A 583 -13.21 4.80 26.61
N SER A 584 -14.49 4.45 26.61
CA SER A 584 -15.03 3.35 25.79
C SER A 584 -15.42 3.76 24.37
N SER A 585 -15.61 5.06 24.11
CA SER A 585 -15.94 5.56 22.77
C SER A 585 -15.52 7.01 22.56
N CYS A 586 -15.41 7.44 21.30
CA CYS A 586 -15.22 8.85 20.96
C CYS A 586 -16.37 9.75 21.44
N CYS A 587 -17.58 9.22 21.65
CA CYS A 587 -18.66 9.98 22.30
C CYS A 587 -18.39 10.19 23.80
N ALA A 588 -17.80 9.20 24.48
CA ALA A 588 -17.36 9.38 25.88
C ALA A 588 -16.19 10.38 25.99
N VAL A 589 -15.28 10.41 25.01
CA VAL A 589 -14.23 11.44 24.89
C VAL A 589 -14.84 12.83 24.68
N ASN A 590 -15.79 12.98 23.75
CA ASN A 590 -16.46 14.27 23.53
C ASN A 590 -17.23 14.77 24.77
N ALA A 591 -17.93 13.89 25.48
CA ALA A 591 -18.59 14.25 26.74
C ALA A 591 -17.58 14.72 27.81
N TYR A 592 -16.41 14.07 27.91
CA TYR A 592 -15.33 14.51 28.78
C TYR A 592 -14.75 15.88 28.38
N LEU A 593 -14.54 16.11 27.08
CA LEU A 593 -14.06 17.39 26.55
C LEU A 593 -15.05 18.52 26.84
N GLU A 594 -16.35 18.30 26.65
CA GLU A 594 -17.40 19.25 27.00
C GLU A 594 -17.42 19.56 28.51
N ASP A 595 -17.26 18.56 29.38
CA ASP A 595 -17.11 18.74 30.84
C ASP A 595 -15.82 19.51 31.21
N GLN A 596 -14.75 19.44 30.40
CA GLN A 596 -13.55 20.28 30.55
C GLN A 596 -13.70 21.68 29.89
N GLY A 597 -14.85 21.99 29.28
CA GLY A 597 -15.07 23.23 28.53
C GLY A 597 -14.29 23.34 27.21
N GLN A 598 -13.83 22.21 26.67
CA GLN A 598 -13.16 22.09 25.38
C GLN A 598 -14.17 21.84 24.25
N PRO A 599 -13.84 22.17 22.99
CA PRO A 599 -14.68 21.81 21.85
C PRO A 599 -14.71 20.27 21.64
N ALA A 600 -15.85 19.76 21.20
CA ALA A 600 -15.99 18.38 20.77
C ALA A 600 -15.20 18.11 19.47
N THR A 601 -14.63 16.90 19.37
CA THR A 601 -13.95 16.39 18.17
C THR A 601 -14.95 15.88 17.13
N ILE A 602 -14.54 15.89 15.87
CA ILE A 602 -15.25 15.20 14.78
C ILE A 602 -15.06 13.69 14.97
N LEU A 603 -16.14 12.92 14.99
CA LEU A 603 -16.01 11.46 15.01
C LEU A 603 -15.60 10.94 13.63
N PHE A 604 -14.68 9.98 13.62
CA PHE A 604 -14.36 9.21 12.42
C PHE A 604 -15.63 8.52 11.89
N PRO A 605 -15.93 8.60 10.57
CA PRO A 605 -17.09 7.93 10.00
C PRO A 605 -17.00 6.41 10.13
N GLN A 606 -18.13 5.75 10.36
CA GLN A 606 -18.21 4.29 10.32
C GLN A 606 -18.18 3.78 8.87
N HIS A 607 -18.72 4.56 7.94
CA HIS A 607 -18.67 4.29 6.51
C HIS A 607 -18.64 5.59 5.70
N GLN A 608 -17.90 5.59 4.61
CA GLN A 608 -17.94 6.62 3.59
C GLN A 608 -17.92 5.96 2.21
N SER A 609 -18.63 6.56 1.26
CA SER A 609 -18.51 6.21 -0.15
C SER A 609 -18.64 7.46 -1.00
N ALA A 610 -17.90 7.53 -2.11
CA ALA A 610 -17.93 8.66 -3.01
C ALA A 610 -17.98 8.20 -4.47
N LEU A 611 -18.69 8.97 -5.29
CA LEU A 611 -18.75 8.77 -6.74
C LEU A 611 -18.50 10.12 -7.42
N ARG A 612 -17.56 10.15 -8.36
CA ARG A 612 -17.29 11.31 -9.22
C ARG A 612 -17.54 11.01 -10.69
N ASN A 613 -17.84 12.05 -11.46
CA ASN A 613 -17.63 12.10 -12.92
C ASN A 613 -16.43 13.04 -13.20
N GLU A 614 -16.31 13.58 -14.42
CA GLU A 614 -15.17 14.45 -14.75
C GLU A 614 -15.13 15.75 -13.92
N ASP A 615 -16.25 16.47 -13.79
CA ASP A 615 -16.28 17.81 -13.17
C ASP A 615 -16.87 17.84 -11.73
N TYR A 616 -17.52 16.78 -11.27
CA TYR A 616 -18.27 16.76 -10.00
C TYR A 616 -18.08 15.48 -9.19
N LYS A 617 -18.22 15.61 -7.87
CA LYS A 617 -18.06 14.53 -6.89
C LYS A 617 -19.09 14.60 -5.78
N LEU A 618 -19.78 13.49 -5.55
CA LEU A 618 -20.66 13.26 -4.40
C LEU A 618 -19.90 12.43 -3.36
N VAL A 619 -19.95 12.85 -2.09
CA VAL A 619 -19.43 12.09 -0.94
C VAL A 619 -20.60 11.82 0.01
N ARG A 620 -20.85 10.55 0.32
CA ARG A 620 -21.84 10.08 1.31
C ARG A 620 -21.10 9.58 2.55
N ILE A 621 -21.51 10.04 3.73
CA ILE A 621 -20.79 9.86 5.00
C ILE A 621 -21.78 9.36 6.06
N ARG A 622 -21.50 8.21 6.67
CA ARG A 622 -22.23 7.66 7.82
C ARG A 622 -21.40 7.82 9.09
N ARG A 623 -21.88 8.61 10.05
CA ARG A 623 -21.17 8.94 11.29
C ARG A 623 -22.08 8.77 12.51
N MET A 624 -21.51 8.40 13.65
CA MET A 624 -22.23 8.38 14.93
C MET A 624 -22.52 9.81 15.41
N ASP A 625 -23.79 10.09 15.74
CA ASP A 625 -24.23 11.28 16.45
C ASP A 625 -24.36 10.97 17.95
N CYS A 626 -23.43 11.52 18.73
CA CYS A 626 -23.37 11.32 20.19
C CYS A 626 -24.56 11.92 20.95
N ALA A 627 -25.34 12.84 20.36
CA ALA A 627 -26.53 13.41 20.98
C ALA A 627 -27.78 12.52 20.84
N THR A 628 -27.78 11.59 19.87
CA THR A 628 -28.89 10.67 19.61
C THR A 628 -28.54 9.19 19.79
N ASP A 629 -27.26 8.87 20.01
CA ASP A 629 -26.70 7.51 20.05
C ASP A 629 -27.09 6.70 18.79
N SER A 630 -26.98 7.36 17.63
CA SER A 630 -27.43 6.81 16.35
C SER A 630 -26.52 7.20 15.19
N LEU A 631 -26.51 6.35 14.15
CA LEU A 631 -25.78 6.59 12.91
C LEU A 631 -26.59 7.50 12.00
N VAL A 632 -25.99 8.62 11.60
CA VAL A 632 -26.60 9.62 10.71
C VAL A 632 -25.85 9.65 9.38
N ASP A 633 -26.61 9.63 8.28
CA ASP A 633 -26.09 9.80 6.93
C ASP A 633 -26.13 11.29 6.53
N THR A 634 -25.00 11.79 6.03
CA THR A 634 -24.85 13.14 5.45
C THR A 634 -24.21 13.05 4.07
N GLU A 635 -24.53 13.98 3.17
CA GLU A 635 -23.88 14.09 1.86
C GLU A 635 -23.22 15.46 1.67
N GLU A 636 -22.08 15.47 0.96
CA GLU A 636 -21.34 16.66 0.51
C GLU A 636 -21.22 16.59 -1.03
N PHE A 637 -21.34 17.71 -1.74
CA PHE A 637 -21.29 17.75 -3.22
C PHE A 637 -20.35 18.86 -3.73
N TYR A 638 -19.40 18.47 -4.58
CA TYR A 638 -18.29 19.32 -5.00
C TYR A 638 -18.19 19.43 -6.53
N GLU A 639 -17.83 20.62 -7.00
CA GLU A 639 -17.24 20.82 -8.32
C GLU A 639 -15.70 20.70 -8.19
N ILE A 640 -15.08 19.86 -9.02
CA ILE A 640 -13.67 19.45 -8.89
C ILE A 640 -12.96 19.49 -10.24
N ASN A 641 -11.63 19.56 -10.27
CA ASN A 641 -10.87 19.35 -11.50
C ASN A 641 -9.43 18.86 -11.24
N GLN A 642 -8.71 18.59 -12.33
CA GLN A 642 -7.34 18.07 -12.35
C GLN A 642 -6.33 19.12 -12.92
N SER A 643 -6.56 20.41 -12.68
CA SER A 643 -5.72 21.49 -13.23
C SER A 643 -4.31 21.54 -12.61
N THR A 644 -3.30 21.85 -13.42
CA THR A 644 -1.93 22.16 -12.97
C THR A 644 -1.71 23.63 -12.64
N ASP A 645 -2.65 24.53 -12.96
CA ASP A 645 -2.62 25.92 -12.49
C ASP A 645 -3.22 26.00 -11.07
N PRO A 646 -2.45 26.36 -10.03
CA PRO A 646 -2.95 26.48 -8.66
C PRO A 646 -4.08 27.50 -8.48
N ALA A 647 -4.24 28.46 -9.39
CA ALA A 647 -5.33 29.43 -9.38
C ALA A 647 -6.62 28.91 -10.04
N GLN A 648 -6.57 27.76 -10.71
CA GLN A 648 -7.71 27.10 -11.38
C GLN A 648 -8.04 25.71 -10.80
N LEU A 649 -7.14 25.12 -10.00
CA LEU A 649 -7.33 23.83 -9.35
C LEU A 649 -8.52 23.88 -8.37
N LYS A 650 -9.57 23.10 -8.68
CA LYS A 650 -10.71 22.89 -7.79
C LYS A 650 -10.50 21.60 -6.99
N LEU A 651 -10.49 21.75 -5.67
CA LEU A 651 -10.44 20.66 -4.69
C LEU A 651 -11.74 20.63 -3.87
N ASP A 652 -12.14 19.44 -3.46
CA ASP A 652 -13.24 19.15 -2.55
C ASP A 652 -12.94 19.57 -1.10
N ARG A 653 -12.86 20.88 -0.86
CA ARG A 653 -12.68 21.49 0.47
C ARG A 653 -13.99 21.74 1.20
N ALA A 654 -13.95 21.81 2.53
CA ALA A 654 -15.13 22.05 3.36
C ALA A 654 -15.89 23.37 3.04
N ASP A 655 -15.19 24.42 2.59
CA ASP A 655 -15.80 25.71 2.20
C ASP A 655 -16.41 25.72 0.79
N GLN A 656 -16.18 24.66 0.00
CA GLN A 656 -16.63 24.53 -1.39
C GLN A 656 -17.84 23.58 -1.55
N ASP A 657 -18.46 23.13 -0.45
CA ASP A 657 -19.63 22.25 -0.53
C ASP A 657 -20.86 22.98 -1.08
N LEU A 658 -21.40 22.47 -2.17
CA LEU A 658 -22.54 23.05 -2.87
C LEU A 658 -23.86 22.74 -2.13
N LEU A 659 -23.93 21.73 -1.27
CA LEU A 659 -25.12 21.39 -0.47
C LEU A 659 -25.26 22.29 0.76
N ALA A 660 -24.20 22.53 1.53
CA ALA A 660 -24.18 23.49 2.63
C ALA A 660 -24.64 24.89 2.19
N ASN A 661 -24.28 25.30 0.97
CA ASN A 661 -24.69 26.57 0.36
C ASN A 661 -26.16 26.59 -0.12
N ASN A 662 -26.92 25.49 -0.01
CA ASN A 662 -28.38 25.40 -0.23
C ASN A 662 -28.88 25.98 -1.57
N SER A 663 -28.05 25.97 -2.62
CA SER A 663 -28.32 26.73 -3.85
C SER A 663 -27.77 26.11 -5.14
N LEU A 664 -27.88 24.77 -5.28
CA LEU A 664 -27.59 24.07 -6.54
C LEU A 664 -28.38 24.69 -7.70
N ASN A 665 -27.69 24.98 -8.80
CA ASN A 665 -28.34 25.35 -10.05
C ASN A 665 -29.00 24.12 -10.73
N PRO A 666 -29.87 24.28 -11.74
CA PRO A 666 -30.60 23.15 -12.34
C PRO A 666 -29.73 22.05 -12.99
N GLU A 667 -28.52 22.38 -13.43
CA GLU A 667 -27.54 21.45 -14.00
C GLU A 667 -26.81 20.71 -12.88
N GLN A 668 -26.29 21.43 -11.88
CA GLN A 668 -25.71 20.85 -10.66
C GLN A 668 -26.68 19.90 -9.95
N GLN A 669 -27.95 20.28 -9.83
CA GLN A 669 -29.01 19.47 -9.22
C GLN A 669 -29.26 18.15 -9.98
N ALA A 670 -29.15 18.17 -11.31
CA ALA A 670 -29.28 16.98 -12.15
C ALA A 670 -28.05 16.07 -12.06
N ILE A 671 -26.84 16.64 -12.00
CA ILE A 671 -25.58 15.90 -11.83
C ILE A 671 -25.52 15.24 -10.44
N TYR A 672 -25.85 15.99 -9.38
CA TYR A 672 -25.98 15.46 -8.02
C TYR A 672 -26.95 14.26 -7.97
N GLN A 673 -28.15 14.38 -8.53
CA GLN A 673 -29.12 13.28 -8.55
C GLN A 673 -28.57 12.09 -9.34
N SER A 674 -27.98 12.34 -10.50
CA SER A 674 -27.39 11.28 -11.34
C SER A 674 -26.26 10.52 -10.64
N LEU A 675 -25.40 11.21 -9.87
CA LEU A 675 -24.34 10.56 -9.08
C LEU A 675 -24.92 9.85 -7.84
N SER A 676 -25.94 10.41 -7.18
CA SER A 676 -26.59 9.77 -6.01
C SER A 676 -27.36 8.50 -6.40
N ASP A 677 -28.04 8.51 -7.54
CA ASP A 677 -28.72 7.34 -8.12
C ASP A 677 -27.69 6.26 -8.52
N GLN A 678 -26.60 6.63 -9.22
CA GLN A 678 -25.54 5.71 -9.62
C GLN A 678 -24.78 5.11 -8.42
N LEU A 679 -24.43 5.92 -7.42
CA LEU A 679 -23.77 5.45 -6.19
C LEU A 679 -24.64 4.45 -5.44
N THR A 680 -25.95 4.74 -5.35
CA THR A 680 -26.92 3.85 -4.70
C THR A 680 -27.09 2.55 -5.49
N ALA A 681 -27.13 2.60 -6.82
CA ALA A 681 -27.18 1.41 -7.67
C ALA A 681 -25.91 0.55 -7.61
N LEU A 682 -24.72 1.18 -7.53
CA LEU A 682 -23.44 0.49 -7.40
C LEU A 682 -23.35 -0.25 -6.06
N LEU A 683 -23.65 0.42 -4.94
CA LEU A 683 -23.65 -0.21 -3.61
C LEU A 683 -24.72 -1.31 -3.49
N ALA A 684 -25.89 -1.12 -4.11
CA ALA A 684 -26.94 -2.14 -4.19
C ALA A 684 -26.62 -3.30 -5.16
N SER A 685 -25.51 -3.24 -5.91
CA SER A 685 -25.07 -4.33 -6.79
C SER A 685 -24.31 -5.44 -6.07
N ASN A 686 -24.11 -5.35 -4.76
CA ASN A 686 -23.46 -6.41 -4.00
C ASN A 686 -24.41 -7.60 -3.76
N ILE A 687 -24.01 -8.80 -4.16
CA ILE A 687 -24.79 -10.02 -3.92
C ILE A 687 -24.52 -10.50 -2.49
N SER A 688 -25.59 -10.78 -1.73
CA SER A 688 -25.50 -11.36 -0.40
C SER A 688 -25.80 -12.85 -0.47
N CYS A 689 -24.89 -13.69 0.02
CA CYS A 689 -25.04 -15.13 0.07
C CYS A 689 -24.69 -15.65 1.48
N PRO A 690 -25.65 -15.71 2.43
CA PRO A 690 -25.35 -16.14 3.79
C PRO A 690 -25.00 -17.64 3.83
N GLY A 691 -23.83 -17.97 4.39
CA GLY A 691 -23.33 -19.35 4.48
C GLY A 691 -22.40 -19.79 3.33
N ASP A 692 -22.20 -18.94 2.32
CA ASP A 692 -21.17 -19.08 1.28
C ASP A 692 -19.88 -18.43 1.81
N GLY A 693 -18.84 -19.24 2.06
CA GLY A 693 -17.57 -18.75 2.64
C GLY A 693 -16.40 -18.71 1.65
N ASN A 694 -16.53 -19.38 0.50
CA ASN A 694 -15.53 -19.35 -0.58
C ASN A 694 -15.85 -18.27 -1.65
N GLY A 695 -17.08 -17.74 -1.66
CA GLY A 695 -17.52 -16.63 -2.50
C GLY A 695 -17.97 -17.04 -3.91
N ASP A 696 -18.25 -18.32 -4.16
CA ASP A 696 -18.71 -18.81 -5.47
C ASP A 696 -20.21 -18.55 -5.75
N LEU A 697 -20.94 -17.97 -4.80
CA LEU A 697 -22.38 -17.68 -4.85
C LEU A 697 -23.28 -18.94 -4.87
N GLN A 698 -22.80 -20.03 -4.29
CA GLN A 698 -23.56 -21.23 -3.94
C GLN A 698 -23.29 -21.56 -2.47
N VAL A 699 -24.25 -22.22 -1.80
CA VAL A 699 -24.06 -22.76 -0.44
C VAL A 699 -24.23 -24.27 -0.52
N ASP A 700 -23.15 -25.03 -0.52
CA ASP A 700 -23.22 -26.49 -0.73
C ASP A 700 -22.35 -27.34 0.23
N GLN A 701 -22.02 -28.58 -0.15
CA GLN A 701 -21.20 -29.46 0.68
C GLN A 701 -19.75 -28.94 0.80
N THR A 702 -19.29 -28.16 -0.17
CA THR A 702 -17.96 -27.55 -0.19
C THR A 702 -17.79 -26.62 1.02
N ASP A 703 -18.77 -25.74 1.29
CA ASP A 703 -18.78 -24.88 2.48
C ASP A 703 -18.76 -25.66 3.79
N LEU A 704 -19.46 -26.80 3.86
CA LEU A 704 -19.46 -27.65 5.05
C LEU A 704 -18.11 -28.37 5.25
N ASP A 705 -17.44 -28.75 4.17
CA ASP A 705 -16.12 -29.40 4.19
C ASP A 705 -15.01 -28.37 4.48
N GLU A 706 -15.14 -27.14 3.98
CA GLU A 706 -14.21 -26.02 4.20
C GLU A 706 -14.37 -25.38 5.58
N TRP A 707 -15.61 -25.20 6.07
CA TRP A 707 -15.87 -24.92 7.49
C TRP A 707 -15.26 -26.00 8.39
N ALA A 708 -15.38 -27.28 8.04
CA ALA A 708 -14.85 -28.37 8.87
C ALA A 708 -13.31 -28.39 8.94
N TYR A 709 -12.63 -27.77 7.97
CA TYR A 709 -11.20 -27.47 8.04
C TYR A 709 -10.92 -26.30 9.01
N TRP A 710 -11.61 -25.16 8.83
CA TRP A 710 -11.41 -23.97 9.68
C TRP A 710 -11.89 -24.13 11.14
N ALA A 711 -12.79 -25.06 11.41
CA ALA A 711 -13.28 -25.38 12.75
C ALA A 711 -12.45 -26.47 13.48
N ASP A 712 -11.42 -27.08 12.84
CA ASP A 712 -10.61 -28.13 13.46
C ASP A 712 -9.42 -27.56 14.26
N PRO A 713 -9.43 -27.58 15.60
CA PRO A 713 -8.33 -27.08 16.42
C PRO A 713 -7.04 -27.90 16.30
N ASN A 714 -7.08 -29.08 15.66
CA ASN A 714 -5.88 -29.87 15.36
C ASN A 714 -5.16 -29.38 14.09
N GLN A 715 -5.80 -28.54 13.28
CA GLN A 715 -5.24 -27.92 12.06
C GLN A 715 -4.96 -26.42 12.25
N GLY A 716 -5.10 -25.91 13.48
CA GLY A 716 -4.99 -24.47 13.80
C GLY A 716 -6.32 -23.71 13.76
N GLY A 717 -7.43 -24.40 13.47
CA GLY A 717 -8.77 -23.86 13.42
C GLY A 717 -9.43 -23.60 14.79
N GLY A 718 -10.71 -23.21 14.76
CA GLY A 718 -11.46 -22.79 15.95
C GLY A 718 -11.14 -21.36 16.41
N ALA A 719 -10.49 -20.58 15.56
CA ALA A 719 -10.30 -19.12 15.65
C ALA A 719 -10.93 -18.46 14.41
N SER A 720 -10.84 -17.13 14.27
CA SER A 720 -11.54 -16.42 13.19
C SER A 720 -11.04 -16.80 11.80
N SER A 721 -11.96 -17.07 10.88
CA SER A 721 -11.71 -17.42 9.48
C SER A 721 -12.75 -16.77 8.56
N TRP A 722 -12.67 -16.96 7.24
CA TRP A 722 -13.72 -16.48 6.33
C TRP A 722 -15.08 -17.18 6.53
N TYR A 723 -15.10 -18.27 7.32
CA TYR A 723 -16.31 -18.98 7.78
C TYR A 723 -16.79 -18.54 9.18
N ASP A 724 -16.16 -17.54 9.80
CA ASP A 724 -16.70 -16.81 10.97
C ASP A 724 -17.82 -15.87 10.47
N PHE A 725 -19.02 -16.42 10.27
CA PHE A 725 -20.17 -15.69 9.71
C PHE A 725 -20.92 -14.88 10.77
N ASN A 726 -20.79 -15.28 12.04
CA ASN A 726 -21.44 -14.62 13.15
C ASN A 726 -20.62 -13.40 13.67
N HIS A 727 -19.30 -13.39 13.41
CA HIS A 727 -18.33 -12.35 13.75
C HIS A 727 -18.02 -12.22 15.26
N ASP A 728 -18.02 -13.32 16.00
CA ASP A 728 -17.57 -13.38 17.41
C ASP A 728 -16.08 -13.71 17.58
N GLY A 729 -15.38 -14.01 16.48
CA GLY A 729 -13.93 -14.23 16.47
C GLY A 729 -13.50 -15.70 16.52
N ILE A 730 -14.44 -16.64 16.40
CA ILE A 730 -14.18 -18.08 16.23
C ILE A 730 -14.96 -18.63 15.03
N THR A 731 -14.54 -19.78 14.51
CA THR A 731 -15.32 -20.54 13.52
C THR A 731 -15.77 -21.86 14.16
N ASP A 732 -17.08 -21.98 14.40
CA ASP A 732 -17.66 -22.99 15.29
C ASP A 732 -19.02 -23.54 14.76
N GLU A 733 -19.67 -24.43 15.52
CA GLU A 733 -20.94 -25.07 15.14
C GLU A 733 -22.09 -24.05 14.93
N ALA A 734 -22.00 -22.83 15.47
CA ALA A 734 -22.91 -21.72 15.20
C ALA A 734 -22.82 -21.22 13.75
N ASP A 735 -21.62 -21.14 13.18
CA ASP A 735 -21.42 -20.75 11.78
C ASP A 735 -21.88 -21.85 10.83
N LYS A 736 -21.61 -23.11 11.18
CA LYS A 736 -22.19 -24.26 10.46
C LYS A 736 -23.72 -24.25 10.48
N ALA A 737 -24.36 -23.79 11.55
CA ALA A 737 -25.80 -23.63 11.57
C ALA A 737 -26.30 -22.54 10.60
N ILE A 738 -25.47 -21.57 10.21
CA ILE A 738 -25.75 -20.60 9.14
C ILE A 738 -25.61 -21.27 7.77
N ILE A 739 -24.60 -22.10 7.54
CA ILE A 739 -24.44 -22.91 6.31
C ILE A 739 -25.61 -23.88 6.15
N GLU A 740 -25.90 -24.71 7.15
CA GLU A 740 -27.01 -25.69 7.14
C GLU A 740 -28.38 -25.03 6.93
N ALA A 741 -28.58 -23.80 7.41
CA ALA A 741 -29.82 -23.04 7.20
C ALA A 741 -30.00 -22.50 5.76
N ASN A 742 -28.91 -22.42 4.98
CA ASN A 742 -28.89 -21.90 3.61
C ASN A 742 -28.51 -22.96 2.56
N LEU A 743 -28.21 -24.18 2.98
CA LEU A 743 -27.71 -25.26 2.12
C LEU A 743 -28.61 -25.55 0.91
N GLY A 744 -28.03 -25.49 -0.28
CA GLY A 744 -28.72 -25.61 -1.57
C GLY A 744 -29.22 -24.28 -2.16
N ASN A 745 -28.93 -23.15 -1.51
CA ASN A 745 -29.10 -21.83 -2.13
C ASN A 745 -28.06 -21.61 -3.24
N ALA A 746 -28.50 -21.05 -4.36
CA ALA A 746 -27.63 -20.44 -5.36
C ALA A 746 -28.01 -18.95 -5.43
N CYS A 747 -27.07 -18.08 -5.12
CA CYS A 747 -27.25 -16.64 -4.96
C CYS A 747 -27.03 -15.85 -6.27
N ARG A 748 -26.64 -16.56 -7.34
CA ARG A 748 -26.48 -16.04 -8.70
C ARG A 748 -27.83 -15.56 -9.27
N ILE A 749 -27.84 -14.38 -9.91
CA ILE A 749 -29.05 -13.66 -10.40
C ILE A 749 -29.46 -14.12 -11.81
#